data_AF-A0A9X3EKX3-F1
#
_entry.id   AF-A0A9X3EKX3-F1
#
_cell.length_a   1.000
_cell.length_b   1.000
_cell.length_c   1.000
_cell.angle_alpha   90.00
_cell.angle_beta   90.00
_cell.angle_gamma   90.00
#
_symmetry.space_group_name_H-M   'P 1'
#
loop_
_entity.id
_entity.type
_entity.pdbx_description
1 polymer ?
#
loop_
_entity_poly.entity_id
_entity_poly.type
_entity_poly.pdbx_seq_one_letter_code
_entity_poly.pdbx_strand_id
1 'polypeptide(L)'
;MRLTHLDVRYDLSQPVYVNNRVPITFGITADAADPANPVTRNVAVTFSFVEAEPSDPEKPLACSSSAIDVEVTGDGKEQIVEGFIWPTSLCAALAAKGAPVNLQVDFNGGEELASELESDIDAPSVVLTEAHRGDELNQRCRASLDGADPKLGCVHAIDLQPTPSEGGGTLIDVRYALSATSSVAVVPYRPTENIGVDGPADLEPSLVVQSRFVVNGRDPYTSAVDPALIPPSLVEAVPSIVEDLQFGLDPAGLAALSALPGKAVVSYTIESAADSTTRLSLTIRDPADPANTIAEALIDRVVPGTANDVVHELFLADEALAAVSAGGIWEDQSDFVVRGCFNAEFPQDGNRGEGSVDDCRELEVVLVHETAPASGASSLSFDKEFERTLGNDRIGIDSTMSTQNRLDLSGASSRIEGEVALHGNLGAKFDLTLARAFGTATLAVDPTKNAYEIGVDAFGQRLYGLERQETTIVNSEDFSAAKSFTIGNLGFGFGPVRVGFKIGVGGTIGIEVEDTLEALTDDATCQELLNSAESFAACGRLTRVTTPNFGLTGEIEGGIDLKLVKAGVAADLRFATTRFPLDTTLGFGLTDEERLLVRGSATWDMSFRPLSGDVSIVGKVGFRRFAKSLKVHLFSFSSPEITTRLLSLAMDASEELQ
;
A
#
# COMPACT_ATOMS: atom_id res chain seq x y z
N MET A 1 -13.01 16.84 25.93
CA MET A 1 -11.78 16.22 25.41
C MET A 1 -10.55 16.92 25.99
N ARG A 2 -9.49 16.20 26.34
CA ARG A 2 -8.27 16.74 26.98
C ARG A 2 -7.02 16.06 26.45
N LEU A 3 -5.93 16.81 26.33
CA LEU A 3 -4.58 16.28 26.15
C LEU A 3 -4.08 15.71 27.49
N THR A 4 -3.65 14.46 27.50
CA THR A 4 -3.22 13.74 28.71
C THR A 4 -1.79 13.24 28.65
N HIS A 5 -1.20 13.17 27.46
CA HIS A 5 0.20 12.81 27.25
C HIS A 5 0.76 13.58 26.05
N LEU A 6 2.02 14.00 26.12
CA LEU A 6 2.78 14.48 24.98
C LEU A 6 4.27 14.24 25.21
N ASP A 7 4.85 13.41 24.36
CA ASP A 7 6.27 13.14 24.31
C ASP A 7 6.81 13.48 22.92
N VAL A 8 7.97 14.13 22.86
CA VAL A 8 8.66 14.45 21.62
C VAL A 8 9.75 13.41 21.45
N ARG A 9 9.54 12.44 20.54
CA ARG A 9 10.46 11.33 20.26
C ARG A 9 11.67 11.74 19.41
N TYR A 10 12.16 12.96 19.63
CA TYR A 10 13.32 13.53 18.99
C TYR A 10 14.37 13.81 20.06
N ASP A 11 15.64 13.57 19.78
CA ASP A 11 16.71 13.99 20.68
C ASP A 11 16.81 15.51 20.68
N LEU A 12 16.14 16.15 21.64
CA LEU A 12 16.11 17.61 21.82
C LEU A 12 17.46 18.20 22.24
N SER A 13 18.51 17.39 22.43
CA SER A 13 19.89 17.90 22.49
C SER A 13 20.42 18.33 21.13
N GLN A 14 19.77 17.90 20.05
CA GLN A 14 20.05 18.30 18.67
C GLN A 14 19.06 19.38 18.20
N PRO A 15 19.46 20.25 17.28
CA PRO A 15 18.55 21.22 16.68
C PRO A 15 17.47 20.55 15.84
N VAL A 16 16.24 21.02 15.98
CA VAL A 16 15.14 20.73 15.07
C VAL A 16 15.19 21.75 13.93
N TYR A 17 15.16 21.27 12.70
CA TYR A 17 15.25 22.16 11.54
C TYR A 17 13.87 22.44 10.94
N VAL A 18 13.68 23.66 10.44
CA VAL A 18 12.53 24.02 9.60
C VAL A 18 12.42 23.02 8.45
N ASN A 19 11.19 22.61 8.13
CA ASN A 19 10.82 21.63 7.12
C ASN A 19 11.30 20.20 7.38
N ASN A 20 11.67 19.87 8.63
CA ASN A 20 12.00 18.51 9.04
C ASN A 20 10.94 17.99 10.00
N ARG A 21 10.50 16.75 9.80
CA ARG A 21 9.51 16.14 10.68
C ARG A 21 10.07 15.98 12.11
N VAL A 22 9.16 16.05 13.07
CA VAL A 22 9.43 15.82 14.50
C VAL A 22 8.45 14.74 14.95
N PRO A 23 8.93 13.52 15.26
CA PRO A 23 8.08 12.46 15.78
C PRO A 23 7.56 12.81 17.18
N ILE A 24 6.27 12.59 17.39
CA ILE A 24 5.60 12.81 18.67
C ILE A 24 4.72 11.62 19.05
N THR A 25 4.53 11.45 20.35
CA THR A 25 3.48 10.61 20.92
C THR A 25 2.55 11.52 21.70
N PHE A 26 1.26 11.41 21.53
CA PHE A 26 0.32 12.16 22.36
C PHE A 26 -0.87 11.30 22.78
N GLY A 27 -1.41 11.63 23.95
CA GLY A 27 -2.58 10.96 24.53
C GLY A 27 -3.75 11.90 24.60
N ILE A 28 -4.92 11.42 24.21
CA ILE A 28 -6.19 12.15 24.31
C ILE A 28 -7.19 11.33 25.11
N THR A 29 -7.90 12.00 26.00
CA THR A 29 -9.09 11.44 26.65
C THR A 29 -10.32 12.26 26.27
N ALA A 30 -11.43 11.59 25.98
CA ALA A 30 -12.71 12.23 25.79
C ALA A 30 -13.80 11.51 26.59
N ASP A 31 -14.68 12.30 27.19
CA ASP A 31 -15.85 11.82 27.92
C ASP A 31 -17.11 12.24 27.14
N ALA A 32 -17.99 11.28 26.87
CA ALA A 32 -19.31 11.56 26.32
C ALA A 32 -20.24 12.11 27.42
N ALA A 33 -21.17 12.98 27.03
CA ALA A 33 -22.23 13.45 27.93
C ALA A 33 -23.13 12.30 28.42
N ASP A 34 -23.29 11.25 27.60
CA ASP A 34 -23.91 9.98 27.99
C ASP A 34 -22.88 8.83 27.94
N PRO A 35 -22.27 8.48 29.09
CA PRO A 35 -21.28 7.40 29.16
C PRO A 35 -21.83 6.01 28.81
N ALA A 36 -23.15 5.80 28.82
CA ALA A 36 -23.75 4.53 28.43
C ALA A 36 -23.79 4.35 26.91
N ASN A 37 -23.70 5.45 26.15
CA ASN A 37 -23.72 5.47 24.69
C ASN A 37 -22.59 6.39 24.19
N PRO A 38 -21.31 5.98 24.37
CA PRO A 38 -20.19 6.79 23.92
C PRO A 38 -20.25 6.98 22.40
N VAL A 39 -20.03 8.21 21.96
CA VAL A 39 -19.99 8.56 20.54
C VAL A 39 -18.54 8.63 20.10
N THR A 40 -18.25 8.07 18.93
CA THR A 40 -16.96 8.17 18.25
C THR A 40 -16.98 9.35 17.27
N ARG A 41 -15.94 10.19 17.31
CA ARG A 41 -15.81 11.36 16.45
C ARG A 41 -14.37 11.56 16.00
N ASN A 42 -14.19 12.04 14.78
CA ASN A 42 -12.89 12.47 14.28
C ASN A 42 -12.60 13.91 14.72
N VAL A 43 -11.40 14.15 15.23
CA VAL A 43 -10.96 15.45 15.74
C VAL A 43 -9.59 15.81 15.17
N ALA A 44 -9.46 17.02 14.63
CA ALA A 44 -8.22 17.56 14.12
C ALA A 44 -7.38 18.12 15.27
N VAL A 45 -6.23 17.52 15.55
CA VAL A 45 -5.30 17.94 16.62
C VAL A 45 -4.14 18.70 15.99
N THR A 46 -4.11 20.02 16.18
CA THR A 46 -3.10 20.90 15.59
C THR A 46 -2.01 21.21 16.61
N PHE A 47 -0.76 21.02 16.20
CA PHE A 47 0.40 21.40 16.99
C PHE A 47 1.00 22.69 16.41
N SER A 48 1.31 23.66 17.25
CA SER A 48 1.95 24.91 16.85
C SER A 48 3.24 25.13 17.62
N PHE A 49 4.28 25.57 16.93
CA PHE A 49 5.51 26.05 17.56
C PHE A 49 5.29 27.50 17.98
N VAL A 50 5.52 27.77 19.26
CA VAL A 50 5.33 29.09 19.87
C VAL A 50 6.62 29.51 20.57
N GLU A 51 6.88 30.81 20.64
CA GLU A 51 8.03 31.31 21.42
C GLU A 51 7.95 30.81 22.87
N ALA A 52 9.05 30.26 23.38
CA ALA A 52 9.13 29.86 24.78
C ALA A 52 9.05 31.08 25.72
N GLU A 53 9.71 32.17 25.33
CA GLU A 53 9.78 33.43 26.06
C GLU A 53 9.46 34.61 25.12
N PRO A 54 8.18 34.84 24.80
CA PRO A 54 7.80 35.92 23.90
C PRO A 54 8.07 37.29 24.53
N SER A 55 8.55 38.23 23.72
CA SER A 55 8.74 39.63 24.15
C SER A 55 7.41 40.31 24.53
N ASP A 56 6.30 39.85 23.94
CA ASP A 56 4.92 40.23 24.27
C ASP A 56 4.13 38.94 24.55
N PRO A 57 3.86 38.60 25.83
CA PRO A 57 3.12 37.39 26.21
C PRO A 57 1.70 37.30 25.62
N GLU A 58 1.09 38.43 25.27
CA GLU A 58 -0.24 38.47 24.66
C GLU A 58 -0.19 38.19 23.14
N LYS A 59 1.01 38.26 22.53
CA LYS A 59 1.23 38.10 21.09
C LYS A 59 2.52 37.33 20.79
N PRO A 60 2.66 36.09 21.29
CA PRO A 60 3.80 35.27 20.92
C PRO A 60 3.87 35.07 19.41
N LEU A 61 5.07 35.04 18.85
CA LEU A 61 5.23 34.50 17.51
C LEU A 61 4.89 33.01 17.55
N ALA A 62 4.08 32.59 16.60
CA ALA A 62 3.67 31.20 16.44
C ALA A 62 3.67 30.82 14.97
N CYS A 63 3.93 29.54 14.70
CA CYS A 63 3.64 28.89 13.43
C CYS A 63 3.02 27.52 13.72
N SER A 64 1.90 27.22 13.07
CA SER A 64 1.26 25.91 13.19
C SER A 64 1.84 24.89 12.23
N SER A 65 1.81 23.65 12.68
CA SER A 65 2.00 22.44 11.91
C SER A 65 0.68 21.93 11.32
N SER A 66 0.70 20.76 10.69
CA SER A 66 -0.51 20.05 10.24
C SER A 66 -1.33 19.60 11.43
N ALA A 67 -2.65 19.57 11.25
CA ALA A 67 -3.50 18.80 12.12
C ALA A 67 -3.30 17.29 11.87
N ILE A 68 -3.28 16.53 12.96
CA ILE A 68 -3.38 15.07 12.96
C ILE A 68 -4.86 14.74 13.17
N ASP A 69 -5.48 14.02 12.22
CA ASP A 69 -6.87 13.58 12.35
C ASP A 69 -6.91 12.34 13.26
N VAL A 70 -7.66 12.41 14.35
CA VAL A 70 -7.75 11.34 15.36
C VAL A 70 -9.19 10.94 15.54
N GLU A 71 -9.49 9.66 15.37
CA GLU A 71 -10.76 9.07 15.78
C GLU A 71 -10.77 8.92 17.30
N VAL A 72 -11.66 9.65 17.98
CA VAL A 72 -11.78 9.67 19.43
C VAL A 72 -13.15 9.17 19.87
N THR A 73 -13.16 8.09 20.67
CA THR A 73 -14.36 7.60 21.36
C THR A 73 -14.50 8.27 22.73
N GLY A 74 -15.70 8.78 23.04
CA GLY A 74 -16.03 9.41 24.33
C GLY A 74 -16.21 8.45 25.51
N ASP A 75 -15.39 7.41 25.63
CA ASP A 75 -15.51 6.37 26.67
C ASP A 75 -14.65 6.62 27.92
N GLY A 76 -14.01 7.79 28.00
CA GLY A 76 -13.11 8.17 29.09
C GLY A 76 -11.76 7.45 29.09
N LYS A 77 -11.49 6.58 28.11
CA LYS A 77 -10.19 5.95 27.97
C LYS A 77 -9.24 6.87 27.23
N GLU A 78 -7.98 6.78 27.63
CA GLU A 78 -6.91 7.45 26.92
C GLU A 78 -6.57 6.68 25.64
N GLN A 79 -6.47 7.44 24.56
CA GLN A 79 -6.05 6.96 23.25
C GLN A 79 -4.68 7.56 22.96
N ILE A 80 -3.68 6.69 22.85
CA ILE A 80 -2.31 7.07 22.52
C ILE A 80 -2.16 7.03 21.00
N VAL A 81 -1.69 8.14 20.45
CA VAL A 81 -1.50 8.34 19.02
C VAL A 81 -0.03 8.66 18.77
N GLU A 82 0.54 7.97 17.80
CA GLU A 82 1.87 8.29 17.26
C GLU A 82 1.70 9.15 16.01
N GLY A 83 2.54 10.17 15.85
CA GLY A 83 2.44 11.05 14.70
C GLY A 83 3.69 11.89 14.48
N PHE A 84 3.63 12.76 13.48
CA PHE A 84 4.70 13.68 13.13
C PHE A 84 4.16 15.09 13.01
N ILE A 85 4.92 16.05 13.51
CA ILE A 85 4.69 17.48 13.32
C ILE A 85 5.85 18.08 12.52
N TRP A 86 5.54 19.10 11.72
CA TRP A 86 6.46 19.80 10.84
C TRP A 86 6.50 21.30 11.18
N PRO A 87 7.68 21.86 11.52
CA PRO A 87 7.89 23.30 11.56
C PRO A 87 8.10 23.80 10.13
N THR A 88 7.02 24.17 9.43
CA THR A 88 7.06 24.52 8.00
C THR A 88 7.79 25.82 7.70
N SER A 89 7.87 26.26 6.43
CA SER A 89 8.54 27.52 6.08
C SER A 89 7.89 28.75 6.73
N LEU A 90 6.66 28.62 7.25
CA LEU A 90 6.02 29.64 8.08
C LEU A 90 6.76 29.88 9.41
N CYS A 91 7.52 28.90 9.87
CA CYS A 91 8.34 28.96 11.08
C CYS A 91 9.69 29.65 10.85
N ALA A 92 10.03 30.06 9.63
CA ALA A 92 11.32 30.69 9.34
C ALA A 92 11.60 31.93 10.21
N ALA A 93 10.57 32.72 10.53
CA ALA A 93 10.71 33.87 11.42
C ALA A 93 11.00 33.49 12.88
N LEU A 94 10.49 32.34 13.35
CA LEU A 94 10.82 31.80 14.67
C LEU A 94 12.25 31.26 14.67
N ALA A 95 12.60 30.45 13.67
CA ALA A 95 13.93 29.88 13.52
C ALA A 95 15.02 30.97 13.43
N ALA A 96 14.74 32.08 12.75
CA ALA A 96 15.65 33.21 12.62
C ALA A 96 15.94 33.94 13.94
N LYS A 97 15.12 33.76 14.99
CA LYS A 97 15.40 34.31 16.32
C LYS A 97 16.46 33.53 17.08
N GLY A 98 16.68 32.24 16.75
CA GLY A 98 17.61 31.37 17.46
C GLY A 98 17.29 31.17 18.95
N ALA A 99 16.04 31.38 19.34
CA ALA A 99 15.54 31.15 20.69
C ALA A 99 14.72 29.85 20.72
N PRO A 100 14.69 29.13 21.86
CA PRO A 100 13.89 27.92 21.96
C PRO A 100 12.40 28.20 21.76
N VAL A 101 11.72 27.26 21.14
CA VAL A 101 10.27 27.25 20.98
C VAL A 101 9.66 26.14 21.84
N ASN A 102 8.40 26.33 22.22
CA ASN A 102 7.57 25.31 22.85
C ASN A 102 6.42 24.93 21.91
N LEU A 103 5.54 24.06 22.38
CA LEU A 103 4.36 23.61 21.64
C LEU A 103 3.07 24.22 22.21
N GLN A 104 2.13 24.51 21.32
CA GLN A 104 0.73 24.75 21.62
C GLN A 104 -0.09 23.67 20.91
N VAL A 105 -1.10 23.14 21.58
CA VAL A 105 -2.01 22.13 21.03
C VAL A 105 -3.42 22.71 20.96
N ASP A 106 -3.98 22.71 19.76
CA ASP A 106 -5.35 23.14 19.48
C ASP A 106 -6.17 21.96 18.95
N PHE A 107 -7.46 21.98 19.23
CA PHE A 107 -8.41 20.98 18.74
C PHE A 107 -9.40 21.65 17.80
N ASN A 108 -9.61 21.08 16.61
CA ASN A 108 -10.41 21.67 15.53
C ASN A 108 -10.05 23.15 15.28
N GLY A 109 -8.75 23.46 15.32
CA GLY A 109 -8.16 24.79 15.12
C GLY A 109 -8.54 25.86 16.16
N GLY A 110 -8.95 25.44 17.35
CA GLY A 110 -9.17 26.32 18.50
C GLY A 110 -10.55 26.98 18.53
N GLU A 111 -10.78 27.84 19.52
CA GLU A 111 -12.11 28.37 19.87
C GLU A 111 -12.82 29.12 18.73
N GLU A 112 -12.07 29.91 17.95
CA GLU A 112 -12.62 30.72 16.85
C GLU A 112 -13.17 29.84 15.72
N LEU A 113 -12.42 28.79 15.34
CA LEU A 113 -12.85 27.85 14.31
C LEU A 113 -13.87 26.84 14.83
N ALA A 114 -13.74 26.39 16.08
CA ALA A 114 -14.74 25.57 16.74
C ALA A 114 -16.11 26.26 16.75
N SER A 115 -16.13 27.59 16.93
CA SER A 115 -17.36 28.38 16.83
C SER A 115 -17.93 28.44 15.39
N GLU A 116 -17.09 28.54 14.35
CA GLU A 116 -17.57 28.50 12.95
C GLU A 116 -18.07 27.11 12.55
N LEU A 117 -17.50 26.05 13.14
CA LEU A 117 -17.89 24.67 12.96
C LEU A 117 -19.12 24.26 13.79
N GLU A 118 -19.66 25.16 14.62
CA GLU A 118 -20.70 24.85 15.62
C GLU A 118 -20.34 23.63 16.48
N SER A 119 -19.05 23.49 16.82
CA SER A 119 -18.54 22.36 17.59
C SER A 119 -19.11 22.38 19.01
N ASP A 120 -19.79 21.30 19.39
CA ASP A 120 -20.26 20.99 20.74
C ASP A 120 -19.19 20.33 21.62
N ILE A 121 -17.97 20.13 21.09
CA ILE A 121 -16.85 19.52 21.80
C ILE A 121 -16.16 20.56 22.68
N ASP A 122 -16.21 20.36 24.00
CA ASP A 122 -15.36 21.09 24.95
C ASP A 122 -13.89 20.59 24.85
N ALA A 123 -13.06 21.36 24.15
CA ALA A 123 -11.66 21.05 23.87
C ALA A 123 -10.80 22.33 23.90
N PRO A 124 -10.42 22.81 25.09
CA PRO A 124 -9.63 24.02 25.23
C PRO A 124 -8.22 23.83 24.67
N SER A 125 -7.68 24.90 24.07
CA SER A 125 -6.28 24.98 23.65
C SER A 125 -5.33 24.85 24.85
N VAL A 126 -4.16 24.26 24.62
CA VAL A 126 -3.14 24.02 25.65
C VAL A 126 -1.82 24.62 25.20
N VAL A 127 -1.26 25.55 25.97
CA VAL A 127 0.04 26.21 25.66
C VAL A 127 1.10 25.65 26.60
N LEU A 128 2.06 24.91 26.07
CA LEU A 128 3.01 24.11 26.85
C LEU A 128 4.34 24.85 27.05
N THR A 129 4.28 26.04 27.67
CA THR A 129 5.46 26.83 28.06
C THR A 129 5.74 26.72 29.57
N GLU A 130 6.92 27.11 30.01
CA GLU A 130 7.26 27.14 31.44
C GLU A 130 6.30 28.03 32.26
N ALA A 131 5.86 29.15 31.68
CA ALA A 131 4.91 30.06 32.34
C ALA A 131 3.55 29.41 32.63
N HIS A 132 3.10 28.52 31.73
CA HIS A 132 1.81 27.82 31.82
C HIS A 132 1.93 26.41 32.40
N ARG A 133 3.14 25.94 32.74
CA ARG A 133 3.37 24.60 33.28
C ARG A 133 2.43 24.27 34.44
N GLY A 134 2.19 25.23 35.34
CA GLY A 134 1.34 25.07 36.53
C GLY A 134 -0.17 25.12 36.30
N ASP A 135 -0.62 25.43 35.08
CA ASP A 135 -2.04 25.54 34.76
C ASP A 135 -2.75 24.18 34.87
N GLU A 136 -4.02 24.18 35.28
CA GLU A 136 -4.78 22.94 35.51
C GLU A 136 -4.82 22.04 34.26
N LEU A 137 -4.95 22.64 33.07
CA LEU A 137 -4.95 21.90 31.80
C LEU A 137 -3.58 21.27 31.52
N ASN A 138 -2.49 21.98 31.76
CA ASN A 138 -1.13 21.50 31.52
C ASN A 138 -0.74 20.40 32.52
N GLN A 139 -1.17 20.53 33.79
CA GLN A 139 -0.92 19.54 34.83
C GLN A 139 -1.58 18.18 34.57
N ARG A 140 -2.57 18.10 33.66
CA ARG A 140 -3.15 16.83 33.20
C ARG A 140 -2.29 16.11 32.17
N CYS A 141 -1.39 16.83 31.50
CA CYS A 141 -0.51 16.28 30.49
C CYS A 141 0.79 15.77 31.14
N ARG A 142 1.16 14.52 30.82
CA ARG A 142 2.42 13.90 31.25
C ARG A 142 3.38 13.71 30.09
N ALA A 143 4.65 14.07 30.26
CA ALA A 143 5.69 13.88 29.25
C ALA A 143 6.32 12.48 29.28
N SER A 144 5.97 11.65 30.26
CA SER A 144 6.44 10.27 30.39
C SER A 144 5.28 9.34 30.71
N LEU A 145 5.31 8.14 30.12
CA LEU A 145 4.40 7.05 30.50
C LEU A 145 4.87 6.29 31.75
N ASP A 146 6.09 6.55 32.24
CA ASP A 146 6.56 6.03 33.52
C ASP A 146 5.79 6.70 34.68
N GLY A 147 4.99 5.91 35.39
CA GLY A 147 4.20 6.38 36.52
C GLY A 147 5.03 6.87 37.72
N ALA A 148 6.32 6.54 37.79
CA ALA A 148 7.21 7.01 38.85
C ALA A 148 7.69 8.46 38.64
N ASP A 149 7.79 8.91 37.39
CA ASP A 149 8.13 10.29 37.02
C ASP A 149 7.36 10.70 35.75
N PRO A 150 6.09 11.10 35.89
CA PRO A 150 5.24 11.44 34.75
C PRO A 150 5.67 12.74 34.06
N LYS A 151 6.53 13.56 34.67
CA LYS A 151 6.95 14.88 34.15
C LYS A 151 5.76 15.74 33.70
N LEU A 152 4.96 16.18 34.67
CA LEU A 152 3.72 16.93 34.44
C LEU A 152 3.98 18.28 33.74
N GLY A 153 3.01 18.70 32.92
CA GLY A 153 3.03 19.97 32.20
C GLY A 153 3.44 19.87 30.74
N CYS A 154 4.01 18.74 30.29
CA CYS A 154 4.41 18.48 28.89
C CYS A 154 5.22 19.58 28.19
N VAL A 155 5.99 20.37 28.95
CA VAL A 155 6.81 21.45 28.39
C VAL A 155 8.08 20.84 27.78
N HIS A 156 8.24 21.02 26.47
CA HIS A 156 9.41 20.60 25.70
C HIS A 156 10.08 21.82 25.08
N ALA A 157 11.32 22.13 25.45
CA ALA A 157 12.09 23.20 24.84
C ALA A 157 12.77 22.68 23.57
N ILE A 158 12.43 23.26 22.42
CA ILE A 158 12.91 22.83 21.10
C ILE A 158 13.81 23.93 20.54
N ASP A 159 15.07 23.60 20.24
CA ASP A 159 15.96 24.49 19.49
C ASP A 159 15.60 24.43 18.00
N LEU A 160 14.80 25.40 17.53
CA LEU A 160 14.36 25.47 16.15
C LEU A 160 15.33 26.30 15.31
N GLN A 161 15.90 25.70 14.26
CA GLN A 161 16.88 26.32 13.37
C GLN A 161 16.42 26.31 11.90
N PRO A 162 16.93 27.23 11.05
CA PRO A 162 16.68 27.19 9.61
C PRO A 162 17.22 25.91 8.98
N THR A 163 16.56 25.39 7.93
CA THR A 163 17.04 24.22 7.18
C THR A 163 18.50 24.41 6.76
N PRO A 164 19.37 23.40 6.94
CA PRO A 164 20.76 23.47 6.50
C PRO A 164 20.86 23.77 5.00
N SER A 165 21.93 24.45 4.58
CA SER A 165 22.14 24.83 3.17
C SER A 165 23.60 24.71 2.76
N GLU A 166 23.85 24.23 1.55
CA GLU A 166 25.18 24.15 0.92
C GLU A 166 25.09 24.59 -0.55
N GLY A 167 26.15 25.21 -1.08
CA GLY A 167 26.23 25.55 -2.52
C GLY A 167 25.14 26.50 -3.05
N GLY A 168 24.38 27.16 -2.17
CA GLY A 168 23.27 28.05 -2.55
C GLY A 168 21.88 27.40 -2.53
N GLY A 169 21.75 26.13 -2.13
CA GLY A 169 20.47 25.42 -1.97
C GLY A 169 20.28 24.83 -0.57
N THR A 170 19.03 24.63 -0.15
CA THR A 170 18.71 23.89 1.09
C THR A 170 19.01 22.41 0.90
N LEU A 171 19.68 21.82 1.89
CA LEU A 171 19.90 20.38 1.95
C LEU A 171 18.57 19.67 2.21
N ILE A 172 18.46 18.44 1.71
CA ILE A 172 17.35 17.53 2.01
C ILE A 172 17.90 16.27 2.63
N ASP A 173 17.05 15.53 3.33
CA ASP A 173 17.37 14.20 3.85
C ASP A 173 16.22 13.27 3.55
N VAL A 174 16.51 12.10 3.00
CA VAL A 174 15.53 11.11 2.58
C VAL A 174 15.62 9.93 3.51
N ARG A 175 14.61 9.78 4.36
CA ARG A 175 14.53 8.66 5.30
C ARG A 175 14.02 7.42 4.59
N TYR A 176 14.86 6.39 4.58
CA TYR A 176 14.54 5.08 4.02
C TYR A 176 14.00 4.12 5.10
N ALA A 177 12.89 3.47 4.79
CA ALA A 177 12.35 2.32 5.49
C ALA A 177 12.05 1.21 4.49
N LEU A 178 12.13 -0.04 4.97
CA LEU A 178 11.92 -1.23 4.17
C LEU A 178 10.96 -2.16 4.92
N SER A 179 9.98 -2.70 4.20
CA SER A 179 9.03 -3.69 4.69
C SER A 179 8.75 -4.73 3.60
N ALA A 180 8.23 -5.89 3.96
CA ALA A 180 7.75 -6.90 3.01
C ALA A 180 6.32 -7.32 3.38
N THR A 181 5.54 -7.70 2.37
CA THR A 181 4.20 -8.26 2.56
C THR A 181 4.25 -9.67 3.14
N SER A 182 5.35 -10.39 2.89
CA SER A 182 5.61 -11.73 3.40
C SER A 182 7.02 -11.81 3.97
N SER A 183 7.18 -12.56 5.06
CA SER A 183 8.49 -12.97 5.58
C SER A 183 9.03 -14.23 4.88
N VAL A 184 8.33 -14.75 3.86
CA VAL A 184 8.73 -15.92 3.10
C VAL A 184 9.11 -15.49 1.68
N ALA A 185 10.35 -15.79 1.31
CA ALA A 185 10.85 -15.67 -0.04
C ALA A 185 10.82 -17.05 -0.72
N VAL A 186 10.59 -17.08 -2.03
CA VAL A 186 10.48 -18.33 -2.79
C VAL A 186 11.61 -18.43 -3.80
N VAL A 187 12.26 -19.60 -3.89
CA VAL A 187 13.13 -19.95 -5.02
C VAL A 187 12.24 -20.68 -6.04
N PRO A 188 11.91 -20.04 -7.19
CA PRO A 188 11.00 -20.63 -8.14
C PRO A 188 11.56 -21.94 -8.70
N TYR A 189 10.71 -22.94 -8.86
CA TYR A 189 11.10 -24.18 -9.51
C TYR A 189 11.30 -23.92 -11.00
N ARG A 190 12.53 -24.11 -11.50
CA ARG A 190 12.81 -24.04 -12.94
C ARG A 190 12.86 -25.46 -13.50
N PRO A 191 11.85 -25.92 -14.25
CA PRO A 191 11.92 -27.21 -14.92
C PRO A 191 13.13 -27.23 -15.85
N THR A 192 13.95 -28.27 -15.71
CA THR A 192 15.19 -28.45 -16.50
C THR A 192 14.94 -28.98 -17.91
N GLU A 193 13.69 -29.30 -18.26
CA GLU A 193 13.30 -29.89 -19.53
C GLU A 193 12.31 -28.97 -20.28
N ASN A 194 12.76 -28.45 -21.42
CA ASN A 194 12.01 -27.86 -22.54
C ASN A 194 10.68 -27.13 -22.21
N ILE A 195 10.78 -25.91 -21.69
CA ILE A 195 9.75 -24.89 -21.89
C ILE A 195 9.73 -24.63 -23.41
N GLY A 196 8.57 -24.74 -24.07
CA GLY A 196 8.45 -24.70 -25.54
C GLY A 196 9.07 -23.48 -26.22
N VAL A 197 8.99 -23.44 -27.56
CA VAL A 197 9.69 -22.48 -28.45
C VAL A 197 9.39 -20.99 -28.21
N ASP A 198 8.40 -20.67 -27.38
CA ASP A 198 7.96 -19.30 -27.07
C ASP A 198 8.40 -18.87 -25.65
N GLY A 199 9.72 -18.71 -25.48
CA GLY A 199 10.36 -17.95 -24.40
C GLY A 199 10.45 -18.62 -23.01
N PRO A 200 11.43 -18.22 -22.16
CA PRO A 200 11.41 -18.64 -20.76
C PRO A 200 10.14 -18.11 -20.10
N ALA A 201 9.56 -18.88 -19.17
CA ALA A 201 8.55 -18.36 -18.25
C ALA A 201 9.06 -17.04 -17.67
N ASP A 202 8.22 -16.01 -17.65
CA ASP A 202 8.54 -14.75 -16.98
C ASP A 202 9.12 -15.06 -15.60
N LEU A 203 10.25 -14.43 -15.26
CA LEU A 203 10.89 -14.64 -13.98
C LEU A 203 9.86 -14.34 -12.89
N GLU A 204 9.58 -15.32 -12.03
CA GLU A 204 8.83 -15.11 -10.81
C GLU A 204 9.73 -14.41 -9.79
N PRO A 205 9.27 -13.33 -9.14
CA PRO A 205 10.05 -12.68 -8.11
C PRO A 205 10.19 -13.61 -6.91
N SER A 206 11.38 -13.64 -6.33
CA SER A 206 11.64 -14.38 -5.10
C SER A 206 11.04 -13.70 -3.88
N LEU A 207 10.94 -12.37 -3.90
CA LEU A 207 10.37 -11.58 -2.82
C LEU A 207 9.78 -10.27 -3.35
N VAL A 208 8.67 -9.82 -2.78
CA VAL A 208 8.13 -8.47 -3.02
C VAL A 208 8.38 -7.63 -1.78
N VAL A 209 9.05 -6.50 -1.96
CA VAL A 209 9.34 -5.56 -0.87
C VAL A 209 8.76 -4.19 -1.16
N GLN A 210 8.54 -3.43 -0.10
CA GLN A 210 8.09 -2.05 -0.15
C GLN A 210 9.17 -1.14 0.44
N SER A 211 9.67 -0.26 -0.41
CA SER A 211 10.55 0.85 -0.04
C SER A 211 9.73 2.06 0.30
N ARG A 212 9.97 2.63 1.48
CA ARG A 212 9.30 3.85 1.94
C ARG A 212 10.32 4.98 2.09
N PHE A 213 10.04 6.10 1.43
CA PHE A 213 10.86 7.31 1.45
C PHE A 213 10.10 8.48 2.08
N VAL A 214 10.75 9.18 3.00
CA VAL A 214 10.22 10.42 3.59
C VAL A 214 11.24 11.53 3.42
N VAL A 215 10.86 12.62 2.76
CA VAL A 215 11.74 13.77 2.52
C VAL A 215 11.60 14.79 3.64
N ASN A 216 12.71 15.10 4.26
CA ASN A 216 12.91 16.21 5.18
C ASN A 216 13.72 17.33 4.48
N GLY A 217 13.59 18.56 4.96
CA GLY A 217 14.23 19.75 4.38
C GLY A 217 13.40 20.46 3.31
N ARG A 218 12.18 19.99 3.02
CA ARG A 218 11.23 20.61 2.10
C ARG A 218 9.90 20.88 2.76
N ASP A 219 9.29 22.00 2.40
CA ASP A 219 7.99 22.36 2.97
C ASP A 219 6.92 21.36 2.51
N PRO A 220 6.25 20.65 3.44
CA PRO A 220 5.22 19.68 3.10
C PRO A 220 3.98 20.31 2.46
N TYR A 221 3.84 21.64 2.48
CA TYR A 221 2.72 22.38 1.91
C TYR A 221 3.00 23.08 0.58
N THR A 222 4.25 23.01 0.12
CA THR A 222 4.70 23.71 -1.09
C THR A 222 5.23 22.69 -2.08
N SER A 223 4.36 22.23 -2.99
CA SER A 223 4.78 21.40 -4.13
C SER A 223 3.96 21.73 -5.37
N ALA A 224 4.48 21.36 -6.54
CA ALA A 224 3.80 21.60 -7.81
C ALA A 224 2.42 20.93 -7.84
N VAL A 225 1.42 21.65 -8.33
CA VAL A 225 0.06 21.16 -8.58
C VAL A 225 -0.21 21.32 -10.05
N ASP A 226 -0.68 20.26 -10.71
CA ASP A 226 -1.26 20.41 -12.04
C ASP A 226 -2.57 21.21 -11.93
N PRO A 227 -2.65 22.41 -12.53
CA PRO A 227 -3.87 23.21 -12.50
C PRO A 227 -5.12 22.48 -12.99
N ALA A 228 -4.97 21.49 -13.87
CA ALA A 228 -6.08 20.70 -14.39
C ALA A 228 -6.74 19.79 -13.35
N LEU A 229 -6.02 19.46 -12.26
CA LEU A 229 -6.52 18.62 -11.17
C LEU A 229 -7.22 19.43 -10.06
N ILE A 230 -7.15 20.77 -10.10
CA ILE A 230 -7.78 21.62 -9.09
C ILE A 230 -9.30 21.60 -9.32
N PRO A 231 -10.12 21.28 -8.28
CA PRO A 231 -11.58 21.25 -8.43
C PRO A 231 -12.14 22.57 -8.96
N PRO A 232 -13.01 22.55 -10.00
CA PRO A 232 -13.60 23.77 -10.54
C PRO A 232 -14.38 24.59 -9.50
N SER A 233 -15.03 23.92 -8.54
CA SER A 233 -15.73 24.55 -7.41
C SER A 233 -14.78 25.34 -6.51
N LEU A 234 -13.55 24.86 -6.30
CA LEU A 234 -12.54 25.58 -5.54
C LEU A 234 -12.02 26.80 -6.31
N VAL A 235 -11.85 26.67 -7.63
CA VAL A 235 -11.48 27.80 -8.50
C VAL A 235 -12.55 28.89 -8.48
N GLU A 236 -13.83 28.51 -8.48
CA GLU A 236 -14.93 29.49 -8.34
C GLU A 236 -14.91 30.17 -6.95
N ALA A 237 -14.70 29.41 -5.88
CA ALA A 237 -14.68 29.92 -4.52
C ALA A 237 -13.42 30.77 -4.21
N VAL A 238 -12.29 30.48 -4.87
CA VAL A 238 -11.01 31.18 -4.75
C VAL A 238 -10.40 31.36 -6.15
N PRO A 239 -10.80 32.40 -6.91
CA PRO A 239 -10.35 32.58 -8.29
C PRO A 239 -8.83 32.72 -8.46
N SER A 240 -8.12 33.16 -7.42
CA SER A 240 -6.66 33.28 -7.42
C SER A 240 -5.93 31.96 -7.16
N ILE A 241 -6.63 30.86 -6.83
CA ILE A 241 -5.99 29.64 -6.30
C ILE A 241 -4.95 29.03 -7.25
N VAL A 242 -5.20 29.09 -8.56
CA VAL A 242 -4.29 28.55 -9.58
C VAL A 242 -2.97 29.32 -9.59
N GLU A 243 -3.03 30.65 -9.51
CA GLU A 243 -1.84 31.51 -9.49
C GLU A 243 -1.15 31.46 -8.12
N ASP A 244 -1.92 31.44 -7.03
CA ASP A 244 -1.39 31.37 -5.67
C ASP A 244 -0.59 30.08 -5.44
N LEU A 245 -1.04 28.94 -6.00
CA LEU A 245 -0.36 27.64 -5.93
C LEU A 245 0.82 27.50 -6.89
N GLN A 246 1.13 28.52 -7.70
CA GLN A 246 2.43 28.63 -8.37
C GLN A 246 3.50 29.16 -7.41
N PHE A 247 3.12 29.66 -6.23
CA PHE A 247 4.02 30.19 -5.20
C PHE A 247 4.98 31.28 -5.71
N GLY A 248 4.58 32.00 -6.77
CA GLY A 248 5.43 32.99 -7.45
C GLY A 248 6.64 32.40 -8.19
N LEU A 249 6.65 31.09 -8.42
CA LEU A 249 7.69 30.37 -9.15
C LEU A 249 7.29 30.22 -10.63
N ASP A 250 8.30 30.15 -11.50
CA ASP A 250 8.11 29.78 -12.89
C ASP A 250 7.94 28.24 -13.03
N PRO A 251 7.59 27.71 -14.21
CA PRO A 251 7.39 26.27 -14.40
C PRO A 251 8.61 25.41 -14.03
N ALA A 252 9.82 25.93 -14.24
CA ALA A 252 11.06 25.24 -13.89
C ALA A 252 11.26 25.16 -12.36
N GLY A 253 10.99 26.26 -11.66
CA GLY A 253 11.02 26.32 -10.20
C GLY A 253 9.95 25.43 -9.56
N LEU A 254 8.75 25.36 -10.14
CA LEU A 254 7.71 24.42 -9.68
C LEU A 254 8.14 22.96 -9.84
N ALA A 255 8.67 22.59 -11.02
CA ALA A 255 9.16 21.23 -11.25
C ALA A 255 10.29 20.85 -10.27
N ALA A 256 11.14 21.80 -9.90
CA ALA A 256 12.22 21.59 -8.94
C ALA A 256 11.73 21.32 -7.50
N LEU A 257 10.51 21.73 -7.11
CA LEU A 257 9.98 21.48 -5.76
C LEU A 257 9.83 19.98 -5.45
N SER A 258 9.57 19.15 -6.47
CA SER A 258 9.38 17.70 -6.33
C SER A 258 10.53 16.86 -6.88
N ALA A 259 11.48 17.46 -7.63
CA ALA A 259 12.63 16.76 -8.17
C ALA A 259 13.72 16.58 -7.11
N LEU A 260 14.41 15.44 -7.07
CA LEU A 260 15.58 15.29 -6.19
C LEU A 260 16.78 16.13 -6.68
N PRO A 261 17.67 16.61 -5.80
CA PRO A 261 18.82 17.44 -6.19
C PRO A 261 19.85 16.72 -7.07
N GLY A 262 19.84 15.39 -7.09
CA GLY A 262 20.72 14.54 -7.87
C GLY A 262 20.16 13.13 -7.97
N LYS A 263 20.93 12.21 -8.56
CA LYS A 263 20.55 10.81 -8.69
C LYS A 263 20.39 10.17 -7.32
N ALA A 264 19.31 9.42 -7.14
CA ALA A 264 19.11 8.56 -5.98
C ALA A 264 18.66 7.19 -6.45
N VAL A 265 19.17 6.14 -5.82
CA VAL A 265 18.85 4.76 -6.16
C VAL A 265 18.59 3.92 -4.93
N VAL A 266 17.82 2.85 -5.11
CA VAL A 266 17.75 1.75 -4.15
C VAL A 266 18.32 0.48 -4.76
N SER A 267 19.12 -0.22 -3.97
CA SER A 267 19.67 -1.54 -4.30
C SER A 267 19.41 -2.53 -3.17
N TYR A 268 19.46 -3.82 -3.50
CA TYR A 268 19.16 -4.90 -2.56
C TYR A 268 20.23 -5.96 -2.59
N THR A 269 20.51 -6.51 -1.41
CA THR A 269 21.40 -7.64 -1.23
C THR A 269 20.78 -8.67 -0.31
N ILE A 270 21.22 -9.91 -0.41
CA ILE A 270 20.84 -11.02 0.46
C ILE A 270 22.09 -11.64 1.09
N GLU A 271 21.96 -12.07 2.33
CA GLU A 271 22.95 -12.86 3.07
C GLU A 271 22.26 -13.93 3.91
N SER A 272 22.93 -15.04 4.19
CA SER A 272 22.40 -16.05 5.09
C SER A 272 22.53 -15.57 6.54
N ALA A 273 21.50 -15.80 7.37
CA ALA A 273 21.58 -15.50 8.80
C ALA A 273 22.70 -16.29 9.51
N ALA A 274 23.13 -17.41 8.94
CA ALA A 274 24.26 -18.22 9.42
C ALA A 274 25.63 -17.76 8.88
N ASP A 275 25.66 -16.92 7.84
CA ASP A 275 26.86 -16.36 7.21
C ASP A 275 26.72 -14.86 6.95
N SER A 276 27.22 -14.04 7.89
CA SER A 276 27.23 -12.58 7.76
C SER A 276 28.42 -12.03 6.95
N THR A 277 29.22 -12.90 6.32
CA THR A 277 30.43 -12.48 5.59
C THR A 277 30.24 -12.46 4.09
N THR A 278 29.32 -13.29 3.57
CA THR A 278 28.98 -13.34 2.15
C THR A 278 27.69 -12.59 1.89
N ARG A 279 27.76 -11.56 1.05
CA ARG A 279 26.60 -10.74 0.66
C ARG A 279 26.52 -10.70 -0.85
N LEU A 280 25.38 -11.11 -1.40
CA LEU A 280 25.14 -11.21 -2.83
C LEU A 280 24.04 -10.25 -3.26
N SER A 281 24.14 -9.71 -4.47
CA SER A 281 23.17 -8.76 -5.01
C SER A 281 21.88 -9.46 -5.46
N LEU A 282 20.75 -8.81 -5.22
CA LEU A 282 19.48 -9.15 -5.84
C LEU A 282 19.23 -8.21 -7.03
N THR A 283 18.49 -8.68 -8.03
CA THR A 283 18.00 -7.81 -9.11
C THR A 283 16.55 -7.41 -8.87
N ILE A 284 16.14 -6.31 -9.49
CA ILE A 284 14.82 -5.68 -9.35
C ILE A 284 14.15 -5.69 -10.71
N ARG A 285 12.84 -5.91 -10.81
CA ARG A 285 12.13 -5.72 -12.08
C ARG A 285 12.28 -4.26 -12.53
N ASP A 286 12.66 -4.03 -13.79
CA ASP A 286 12.80 -2.67 -14.31
C ASP A 286 11.42 -2.00 -14.42
N PRO A 287 11.16 -0.90 -13.70
CA PRO A 287 9.88 -0.19 -13.78
C PRO A 287 9.59 0.40 -15.17
N ALA A 288 10.61 0.64 -15.99
CA ALA A 288 10.49 1.17 -17.34
C ALA A 288 10.34 0.08 -18.41
N ASP A 289 10.80 -1.14 -18.12
CA ASP A 289 10.73 -2.29 -19.02
C ASP A 289 10.52 -3.60 -18.23
N PRO A 290 9.26 -3.98 -17.94
CA PRO A 290 8.94 -5.12 -17.09
C PRO A 290 9.53 -6.47 -17.52
N ALA A 291 9.97 -6.60 -18.78
CA ALA A 291 10.61 -7.82 -19.30
C ALA A 291 12.08 -7.97 -18.84
N ASN A 292 12.66 -6.94 -18.23
CA ASN A 292 14.05 -6.89 -17.81
C ASN A 292 14.18 -6.71 -16.29
N THR A 293 15.36 -7.06 -15.76
CA THR A 293 15.74 -6.79 -14.37
C THR A 293 16.98 -5.90 -14.30
N ILE A 294 17.04 -5.01 -13.32
CA ILE A 294 18.11 -4.05 -13.06
C ILE A 294 18.70 -4.25 -11.66
N ALA A 295 19.94 -3.85 -11.44
CA ALA A 295 20.58 -3.96 -10.12
C ALA A 295 20.16 -2.84 -9.14
N GLU A 296 19.76 -1.68 -9.68
CA GLU A 296 19.43 -0.49 -8.90
C GLU A 296 18.20 0.18 -9.50
N ALA A 297 17.21 0.50 -8.68
CA ALA A 297 16.03 1.25 -9.11
C ALA A 297 16.24 2.75 -8.90
N LEU A 298 16.01 3.56 -9.93
CA LEU A 298 16.08 5.01 -9.85
C LEU A 298 14.88 5.56 -9.08
N ILE A 299 15.16 6.44 -8.10
CA ILE A 299 14.15 7.23 -7.40
C ILE A 299 14.24 8.65 -7.98
N ASP A 300 13.28 9.02 -8.82
CA ASP A 300 13.28 10.29 -9.56
C ASP A 300 12.40 11.36 -8.90
N ARG A 301 11.36 10.94 -8.18
CA ARG A 301 10.39 11.81 -7.54
C ARG A 301 10.06 11.34 -6.13
N VAL A 302 10.19 12.24 -5.16
CA VAL A 302 9.76 12.03 -3.78
C VAL A 302 9.08 13.30 -3.28
N VAL A 303 7.80 13.20 -2.95
CA VAL A 303 6.97 14.33 -2.53
C VAL A 303 7.13 14.56 -1.01
N PRO A 304 7.28 15.81 -0.54
CA PRO A 304 7.44 16.08 0.90
C PRO A 304 6.14 15.87 1.70
N GLY A 305 6.28 15.67 3.01
CA GLY A 305 5.16 15.65 3.96
C GLY A 305 4.52 14.30 4.24
N THR A 306 4.64 13.33 3.34
CA THR A 306 4.14 11.96 3.56
C THR A 306 5.16 10.91 3.15
N ALA A 307 4.92 9.67 3.57
CA ALA A 307 5.59 8.52 3.00
C ALA A 307 5.33 8.43 1.49
N ASN A 308 6.38 8.18 0.74
CA ASN A 308 6.35 7.82 -0.66
C ASN A 308 6.73 6.34 -0.71
N ASP A 309 5.79 5.50 -1.11
CA ASP A 309 5.98 4.07 -1.12
C ASP A 309 6.20 3.58 -2.55
N VAL A 310 7.21 2.74 -2.74
CA VAL A 310 7.54 2.10 -4.02
C VAL A 310 7.66 0.60 -3.79
N VAL A 311 6.95 -0.18 -4.59
CA VAL A 311 7.00 -1.64 -4.52
C VAL A 311 8.07 -2.15 -5.48
N HIS A 312 8.95 -3.01 -4.99
CA HIS A 312 10.02 -3.64 -5.76
C HIS A 312 9.87 -5.15 -5.73
N GLU A 313 9.93 -5.75 -6.92
CA GLU A 313 10.01 -7.19 -7.11
C GLU A 313 11.48 -7.60 -7.19
N LEU A 314 11.92 -8.43 -6.24
CA LEU A 314 13.29 -8.87 -6.11
C LEU A 314 13.47 -10.28 -6.66
N PHE A 315 14.56 -10.49 -7.37
CA PHE A 315 14.91 -11.77 -7.99
C PHE A 315 16.25 -12.26 -7.47
N LEU A 316 16.29 -13.56 -7.19
CA LEU A 316 17.53 -14.30 -7.12
C LEU A 316 18.03 -14.52 -8.55
N ALA A 317 19.11 -13.82 -8.90
CA ALA A 317 19.78 -13.92 -10.20
C ALA A 317 21.25 -14.29 -10.01
N ASP A 318 21.84 -14.86 -11.08
CA ASP A 318 23.28 -15.15 -11.19
C ASP A 318 23.88 -15.81 -9.93
N GLU A 319 24.79 -15.11 -9.25
CA GLU A 319 25.51 -15.61 -8.08
C GLU A 319 24.58 -15.90 -6.90
N ALA A 320 23.56 -15.07 -6.68
CA ALA A 320 22.60 -15.28 -5.58
C ALA A 320 21.75 -16.53 -5.82
N LEU A 321 21.30 -16.75 -7.07
CA LEU A 321 20.58 -17.97 -7.44
C LEU A 321 21.49 -19.20 -7.32
N ALA A 322 22.73 -19.12 -7.80
CA ALA A 322 23.69 -20.21 -7.69
C ALA A 322 24.04 -20.56 -6.23
N ALA A 323 24.06 -19.56 -5.34
CA ALA A 323 24.35 -19.77 -3.93
C ALA A 323 23.25 -20.56 -3.22
N VAL A 324 21.97 -20.31 -3.53
CA VAL A 324 20.83 -21.01 -2.90
C VAL A 324 20.47 -22.32 -3.62
N SER A 325 20.88 -22.50 -4.87
CA SER A 325 20.57 -23.71 -5.65
C SER A 325 21.35 -24.93 -5.15
N ALA A 326 20.94 -26.13 -5.58
CA ALA A 326 21.63 -27.37 -5.25
C ALA A 326 23.12 -27.33 -5.59
N GLY A 327 23.99 -27.69 -4.64
CA GLY A 327 25.44 -27.56 -4.71
C GLY A 327 25.99 -26.15 -4.38
N GLY A 328 25.12 -25.19 -4.06
CA GLY A 328 25.47 -23.83 -3.68
C GLY A 328 25.92 -23.69 -2.22
N ILE A 329 26.53 -22.56 -1.89
CA ILE A 329 27.05 -22.28 -0.53
C ILE A 329 25.95 -22.15 0.54
N TRP A 330 24.71 -21.90 0.11
CA TRP A 330 23.54 -21.69 0.97
C TRP A 330 22.43 -22.73 0.73
N GLU A 331 22.73 -23.85 0.05
CA GLU A 331 21.75 -24.92 -0.24
C GLU A 331 20.99 -25.41 1.01
N ASP A 332 21.70 -25.59 2.12
CA ASP A 332 21.13 -26.09 3.38
C ASP A 332 20.63 -24.97 4.32
N GLN A 333 20.56 -23.72 3.86
CA GLN A 333 20.14 -22.57 4.67
C GLN A 333 18.70 -22.16 4.34
N SER A 334 17.92 -21.84 5.37
CA SER A 334 16.54 -21.34 5.21
C SER A 334 16.38 -19.89 5.66
N ASP A 335 17.19 -19.43 6.62
CA ASP A 335 17.05 -18.10 7.20
C ASP A 335 18.04 -17.12 6.53
N PHE A 336 17.50 -16.02 6.02
CA PHE A 336 18.25 -15.01 5.29
C PHE A 336 17.88 -13.60 5.77
N VAL A 337 18.78 -12.66 5.49
CA VAL A 337 18.56 -11.24 5.69
C VAL A 337 18.63 -10.53 4.35
N VAL A 338 17.55 -9.86 3.96
CA VAL A 338 17.51 -8.97 2.80
C VAL A 338 17.79 -7.56 3.28
N ARG A 339 18.84 -6.95 2.75
CA ARG A 339 19.24 -5.57 3.04
C ARG A 339 18.97 -4.69 1.84
N GLY A 340 18.08 -3.72 1.99
CA GLY A 340 17.89 -2.64 1.02
C GLY A 340 18.67 -1.41 1.43
N CYS A 341 19.31 -0.72 0.49
CA CYS A 341 20.09 0.49 0.74
C CYS A 341 19.67 1.61 -0.21
N PHE A 342 19.34 2.76 0.36
CA PHE A 342 19.16 3.99 -0.38
C PHE A 342 20.51 4.70 -0.55
N ASN A 343 20.86 5.06 -1.78
CA ASN A 343 22.09 5.77 -2.10
C ASN A 343 21.75 7.05 -2.86
N ALA A 344 22.11 8.21 -2.29
CA ALA A 344 21.96 9.51 -2.92
C ALA A 344 23.32 10.07 -3.35
N GLU A 345 23.41 10.60 -4.58
CA GLU A 345 24.58 11.33 -5.08
C GLU A 345 24.56 12.82 -4.68
N PHE A 346 23.84 13.17 -3.61
CA PHE A 346 23.75 14.52 -3.06
C PHE A 346 23.92 14.50 -1.53
N PRO A 347 24.47 15.58 -0.94
CA PRO A 347 24.64 15.68 0.50
C PRO A 347 23.29 15.70 1.22
N GLN A 348 23.21 14.98 2.34
CA GLN A 348 22.03 14.90 3.22
C GLN A 348 22.37 15.44 4.63
N ASP A 349 21.47 16.23 5.22
CA ASP A 349 21.59 16.71 6.61
C ASP A 349 20.22 17.13 7.18
N GLY A 350 20.16 17.38 8.49
CA GLY A 350 19.02 17.97 9.17
C GLY A 350 18.23 17.02 10.08
N ASN A 351 18.60 15.75 10.20
CA ASN A 351 17.86 14.79 11.04
C ASN A 351 18.70 14.12 12.12
N ARG A 352 19.69 14.86 12.64
CA ARG A 352 20.64 14.36 13.64
C ARG A 352 19.95 13.85 14.92
N GLY A 353 18.80 14.41 15.30
CA GLY A 353 18.05 13.97 16.48
C GLY A 353 17.04 12.84 16.26
N GLU A 354 16.90 12.29 15.04
CA GLU A 354 16.04 11.11 14.79
C GLU A 354 16.77 9.75 14.91
N GLY A 355 18.08 9.72 15.18
CA GLY A 355 18.85 8.47 15.35
C GLY A 355 19.80 8.15 14.18
N SER A 356 19.90 6.86 13.81
CA SER A 356 20.88 6.35 12.84
C SER A 356 20.76 7.03 11.48
N VAL A 357 21.91 7.40 10.92
CA VAL A 357 22.08 7.92 9.55
C VAL A 357 22.39 6.82 8.53
N ASP A 358 22.31 5.55 8.92
CA ASP A 358 22.41 4.45 7.96
C ASP A 358 21.15 4.45 7.08
N ASP A 359 21.35 4.58 5.77
CA ASP A 359 20.29 4.53 4.75
C ASP A 359 20.02 3.10 4.28
N CYS A 360 20.56 2.10 4.98
CA CYS A 360 20.24 0.69 4.79
C CYS A 360 19.26 0.15 5.84
N ARG A 361 18.38 -0.76 5.42
CA ARG A 361 17.40 -1.45 6.26
C ARG A 361 17.40 -2.93 5.94
N GLU A 362 17.20 -3.73 6.97
CA GLU A 362 17.26 -5.19 6.90
C GLU A 362 15.88 -5.79 7.17
N LEU A 363 15.60 -6.88 6.48
CA LEU A 363 14.41 -7.72 6.64
C LEU A 363 14.86 -9.17 6.80
N GLU A 364 14.40 -9.81 7.86
CA GLU A 364 14.55 -11.26 8.00
C GLU A 364 13.54 -11.96 7.09
N VAL A 365 14.01 -12.92 6.31
CA VAL A 365 13.18 -13.72 5.40
C VAL A 365 13.55 -15.19 5.49
N VAL A 366 12.54 -16.04 5.37
CA VAL A 366 12.70 -17.49 5.23
C VAL A 366 12.62 -17.83 3.75
N LEU A 367 13.67 -18.42 3.21
CA LEU A 367 13.71 -18.86 1.82
C LEU A 367 13.19 -20.30 1.70
N VAL A 368 12.24 -20.53 0.81
CA VAL A 368 11.64 -21.84 0.55
C VAL A 368 11.82 -22.21 -0.91
N HIS A 369 12.27 -23.44 -1.15
CA HIS A 369 12.37 -23.99 -2.49
C HIS A 369 11.03 -24.57 -2.95
N GLU A 370 10.53 -24.12 -4.10
CA GLU A 370 9.45 -24.84 -4.76
C GLU A 370 9.98 -26.23 -5.17
N THR A 371 9.20 -27.27 -4.84
CA THR A 371 9.55 -28.66 -5.14
C THR A 371 8.67 -29.19 -6.26
N ALA A 372 9.24 -30.06 -7.10
CA ALA A 372 8.45 -30.78 -8.10
C ALA A 372 7.44 -31.72 -7.40
N PRO A 373 6.24 -31.92 -7.98
CA PRO A 373 5.31 -32.92 -7.47
C PRO A 373 5.96 -34.33 -7.49
N ALA A 374 5.72 -35.10 -6.42
CA ALA A 374 6.31 -36.44 -6.27
C ALA A 374 5.59 -37.48 -7.13
N SER A 375 6.35 -38.36 -7.79
CA SER A 375 5.78 -39.47 -8.57
C SER A 375 5.17 -40.56 -7.67
N GLY A 376 4.00 -41.08 -8.05
CA GLY A 376 3.26 -42.12 -7.30
C GLY A 376 2.27 -41.59 -6.25
N ALA A 377 1.81 -40.34 -6.38
CA ALA A 377 0.84 -39.74 -5.48
C ALA A 377 -0.60 -40.22 -5.76
N SER A 378 -1.45 -40.22 -4.73
CA SER A 378 -2.92 -40.45 -4.87
C SER A 378 -3.66 -39.27 -5.51
N SER A 379 -2.95 -38.16 -5.74
CA SER A 379 -3.43 -36.98 -6.43
C SER A 379 -2.27 -36.19 -7.04
N LEU A 380 -2.49 -35.60 -8.21
CA LEU A 380 -1.61 -34.61 -8.82
C LEU A 380 -2.33 -33.25 -8.82
N SER A 381 -1.59 -32.17 -8.57
CA SER A 381 -2.15 -30.82 -8.66
C SER A 381 -1.22 -29.81 -9.33
N PHE A 382 -1.84 -28.86 -10.01
CA PHE A 382 -1.23 -27.70 -10.67
C PHE A 382 -1.84 -26.44 -10.04
N ASP A 383 -1.61 -26.32 -8.73
CA ASP A 383 -2.16 -25.23 -7.94
C ASP A 383 -1.18 -24.06 -7.94
N LYS A 384 -1.70 -22.84 -8.09
CA LYS A 384 -0.90 -21.63 -7.93
C LYS A 384 -1.75 -20.56 -7.28
N GLU A 385 -1.17 -19.88 -6.32
CA GLU A 385 -1.75 -18.71 -5.66
C GLU A 385 -0.84 -17.51 -5.91
N PHE A 386 -1.47 -16.37 -6.16
CA PHE A 386 -0.83 -15.09 -6.35
C PHE A 386 -1.55 -14.07 -5.48
N GLU A 387 -0.85 -13.54 -4.49
CA GLU A 387 -1.34 -12.46 -3.65
C GLU A 387 -0.45 -11.25 -3.82
N ARG A 388 -1.07 -10.08 -3.96
CA ARG A 388 -0.37 -8.81 -4.08
C ARG A 388 -1.11 -7.70 -3.36
N THR A 389 -0.44 -7.09 -2.40
CA THR A 389 -0.85 -5.81 -1.82
C THR A 389 -0.09 -4.66 -2.48
N LEU A 390 -0.81 -3.64 -2.91
CA LEU A 390 -0.26 -2.42 -3.48
C LEU A 390 -0.74 -1.21 -2.70
N GLY A 391 0.18 -0.32 -2.33
CA GLY A 391 -0.14 0.89 -1.58
C GLY A 391 0.45 0.84 -0.17
N ASN A 392 -0.26 1.42 0.81
CA ASN A 392 0.19 1.51 2.19
C ASN A 392 -0.99 1.47 3.18
N ASP A 393 -0.67 1.60 4.47
CA ASP A 393 -1.66 1.59 5.55
C ASP A 393 -2.76 2.67 5.41
N ARG A 394 -2.52 3.74 4.62
CA ARG A 394 -3.52 4.77 4.36
C ARG A 394 -4.48 4.35 3.26
N ILE A 395 -3.97 3.77 2.18
CA ILE A 395 -4.77 3.18 1.10
C ILE A 395 -3.98 2.07 0.43
N GLY A 396 -4.57 0.89 0.38
CA GLY A 396 -4.00 -0.27 -0.26
C GLY A 396 -5.04 -1.05 -1.04
N ILE A 397 -4.60 -1.67 -2.12
CA ILE A 397 -5.39 -2.61 -2.90
C ILE A 397 -4.76 -3.98 -2.76
N ASP A 398 -5.55 -4.94 -2.31
CA ASP A 398 -5.18 -6.34 -2.34
C ASP A 398 -5.75 -6.96 -3.60
N SER A 399 -4.91 -7.71 -4.29
CA SER A 399 -5.29 -8.56 -5.40
C SER A 399 -4.88 -9.97 -5.05
N THR A 400 -5.85 -10.83 -4.84
CA THR A 400 -5.63 -12.25 -4.60
C THR A 400 -6.19 -13.03 -5.77
N MET A 401 -5.40 -13.93 -6.31
CA MET A 401 -5.82 -14.81 -7.37
C MET A 401 -5.31 -16.21 -7.07
N SER A 402 -6.13 -17.21 -7.34
CA SER A 402 -5.74 -18.59 -7.13
C SER A 402 -6.31 -19.50 -8.20
N THR A 403 -5.54 -20.53 -8.50
CA THR A 403 -5.96 -21.65 -9.32
C THR A 403 -5.69 -22.93 -8.54
N GLN A 404 -6.67 -23.83 -8.55
CA GLN A 404 -6.52 -25.17 -8.00
C GLN A 404 -6.94 -26.15 -9.08
N ASN A 405 -6.00 -26.92 -9.62
CA ASN A 405 -6.24 -27.83 -10.73
C ASN A 405 -5.75 -29.20 -10.30
N ARG A 406 -6.68 -30.11 -10.01
CA ARG A 406 -6.40 -31.38 -9.33
C ARG A 406 -6.92 -32.56 -10.12
N LEU A 407 -6.11 -33.60 -10.17
CA LEU A 407 -6.42 -34.93 -10.67
C LEU A 407 -6.27 -35.89 -9.49
N ASP A 408 -7.32 -36.61 -9.14
CA ASP A 408 -7.27 -37.63 -8.09
C ASP A 408 -8.18 -38.82 -8.41
N LEU A 409 -8.25 -39.79 -7.49
CA LEU A 409 -9.08 -40.99 -7.65
C LEU A 409 -10.58 -40.72 -7.87
N SER A 410 -11.06 -39.49 -7.60
CA SER A 410 -12.43 -39.09 -7.85
C SER A 410 -12.66 -38.47 -9.23
N GLY A 411 -11.61 -38.05 -9.94
CA GLY A 411 -11.66 -37.48 -11.28
C GLY A 411 -10.80 -36.22 -11.42
N ALA A 412 -11.30 -35.26 -12.20
CA ALA A 412 -10.65 -33.97 -12.45
C ALA A 412 -11.45 -32.82 -11.82
N SER A 413 -10.76 -31.88 -11.19
CA SER A 413 -11.37 -30.66 -10.67
C SER A 413 -10.50 -29.44 -10.98
N SER A 414 -11.14 -28.33 -11.30
CA SER A 414 -10.49 -27.06 -11.54
C SER A 414 -11.26 -25.94 -10.85
N ARG A 415 -10.57 -25.06 -10.15
CA ARG A 415 -11.07 -23.83 -9.57
C ARG A 415 -10.15 -22.71 -10.00
N ILE A 416 -10.75 -21.61 -10.45
CA ILE A 416 -10.08 -20.32 -10.58
C ILE A 416 -10.88 -19.29 -9.79
N GLU A 417 -10.17 -18.42 -9.10
CA GLU A 417 -10.75 -17.35 -8.33
C GLU A 417 -9.82 -16.14 -8.38
N GLY A 418 -10.39 -14.96 -8.53
CA GLY A 418 -9.67 -13.75 -8.19
C GLY A 418 -10.56 -12.73 -7.52
N GLU A 419 -9.93 -11.98 -6.64
CA GLU A 419 -10.53 -11.01 -5.76
C GLU A 419 -9.68 -9.74 -5.76
N VAL A 420 -10.34 -8.59 -5.77
CA VAL A 420 -9.71 -7.30 -5.58
C VAL A 420 -10.41 -6.60 -4.42
N ALA A 421 -9.65 -6.25 -3.39
CA ALA A 421 -10.12 -5.52 -2.22
C ALA A 421 -9.39 -4.17 -2.10
N LEU A 422 -10.08 -3.20 -1.51
CA LEU A 422 -9.53 -1.89 -1.18
C LEU A 422 -9.62 -1.70 0.33
N HIS A 423 -8.47 -1.53 0.97
CA HIS A 423 -8.37 -1.25 2.39
C HIS A 423 -7.66 0.09 2.63
N GLY A 424 -7.77 0.60 3.84
CA GLY A 424 -7.02 1.80 4.21
C GLY A 424 -7.48 2.43 5.51
N ASN A 425 -6.80 3.51 5.85
CA ASN A 425 -7.05 4.31 7.03
C ASN A 425 -6.85 5.80 6.69
N LEU A 426 -7.95 6.47 6.33
CA LEU A 426 -7.98 7.90 6.01
C LEU A 426 -9.00 8.59 6.93
N GLY A 427 -8.61 8.74 8.20
CA GLY A 427 -9.48 9.19 9.29
C GLY A 427 -10.36 8.07 9.84
N ALA A 428 -10.89 7.20 8.99
CA ALA A 428 -11.57 5.96 9.37
C ALA A 428 -10.95 4.77 8.65
N LYS A 429 -10.89 3.63 9.33
CA LYS A 429 -10.50 2.36 8.71
C LYS A 429 -11.61 1.88 7.77
N PHE A 430 -11.24 1.42 6.59
CA PHE A 430 -12.14 0.77 5.65
C PHE A 430 -11.45 -0.47 5.07
N ASP A 431 -12.28 -1.47 4.78
CA ASP A 431 -11.89 -2.70 4.10
C ASP A 431 -13.10 -3.13 3.27
N LEU A 432 -12.93 -3.17 1.95
CA LEU A 432 -13.99 -3.36 0.98
C LEU A 432 -13.52 -4.26 -0.14
N THR A 433 -14.04 -5.49 -0.20
CA THR A 433 -13.96 -6.33 -1.40
C THR A 433 -14.71 -5.64 -2.54
N LEU A 434 -13.96 -5.14 -3.52
CA LEU A 434 -14.50 -4.42 -4.67
C LEU A 434 -15.14 -5.38 -5.66
N ALA A 435 -14.42 -6.47 -5.96
CA ALA A 435 -14.78 -7.42 -6.99
C ALA A 435 -14.27 -8.80 -6.62
N ARG A 436 -15.05 -9.83 -6.96
CA ARG A 436 -14.64 -11.23 -6.91
C ARG A 436 -15.26 -11.96 -8.09
N ALA A 437 -14.45 -12.73 -8.81
CA ALA A 437 -14.93 -13.57 -9.90
C ALA A 437 -14.29 -14.95 -9.77
N PHE A 438 -15.10 -15.99 -9.92
CA PHE A 438 -14.64 -17.36 -9.72
C PHE A 438 -15.37 -18.34 -10.65
N GLY A 439 -14.70 -19.46 -10.91
CA GLY A 439 -15.24 -20.58 -11.68
C GLY A 439 -14.73 -21.90 -11.15
N THR A 440 -15.64 -22.76 -10.70
CA THR A 440 -15.37 -24.11 -10.20
C THR A 440 -15.99 -25.14 -11.14
N ALA A 441 -15.22 -26.16 -11.48
CA ALA A 441 -15.63 -27.26 -12.34
C ALA A 441 -15.11 -28.58 -11.75
N THR A 442 -15.97 -29.59 -11.70
CA THR A 442 -15.63 -30.94 -11.26
C THR A 442 -16.20 -31.92 -12.26
N LEU A 443 -15.32 -32.74 -12.85
CA LEU A 443 -15.65 -33.88 -13.67
C LEU A 443 -15.26 -35.14 -12.93
N ALA A 444 -16.25 -35.84 -12.39
CA ALA A 444 -16.03 -37.02 -11.59
C ALA A 444 -16.07 -38.31 -12.42
N VAL A 445 -15.37 -39.35 -11.96
CA VAL A 445 -15.48 -40.71 -12.53
C VAL A 445 -16.92 -41.21 -12.46
N ASP A 446 -17.66 -40.84 -11.41
CA ASP A 446 -19.11 -40.98 -11.30
C ASP A 446 -19.80 -39.73 -11.89
N PRO A 447 -20.42 -39.82 -13.09
CA PRO A 447 -20.96 -38.65 -13.78
C PRO A 447 -22.08 -37.93 -13.01
N THR A 448 -22.69 -38.58 -12.01
CA THR A 448 -23.72 -37.96 -11.17
C THR A 448 -23.16 -36.90 -10.22
N LYS A 449 -21.83 -36.88 -10.03
CA LYS A 449 -21.12 -35.94 -9.16
C LYS A 449 -20.46 -34.79 -9.92
N ASN A 450 -20.68 -34.69 -11.23
CA ASN A 450 -20.20 -33.55 -12.01
C ASN A 450 -20.86 -32.27 -11.50
N ALA A 451 -20.06 -31.24 -11.26
CA ALA A 451 -20.53 -29.96 -10.74
C ALA A 451 -19.85 -28.81 -11.47
N TYR A 452 -20.60 -27.73 -11.68
CA TYR A 452 -20.12 -26.53 -12.33
C TYR A 452 -20.74 -25.30 -11.67
N GLU A 453 -19.91 -24.37 -11.22
CA GLU A 453 -20.34 -23.10 -10.66
C GLU A 453 -19.47 -21.98 -11.21
N ILE A 454 -20.10 -20.89 -11.65
CA ILE A 454 -19.42 -19.63 -11.96
C ILE A 454 -20.13 -18.50 -11.22
N GLY A 455 -19.36 -17.51 -10.78
CA GLY A 455 -19.89 -16.41 -10.01
C GLY A 455 -19.09 -15.13 -10.18
N VAL A 456 -19.81 -14.01 -10.15
CA VAL A 456 -19.25 -12.66 -10.13
C VAL A 456 -19.96 -11.85 -9.04
N ASP A 457 -19.18 -11.41 -8.06
CA ASP A 457 -19.61 -10.55 -6.96
C ASP A 457 -18.96 -9.16 -7.11
N ALA A 458 -19.70 -8.12 -6.72
CA ALA A 458 -19.18 -6.76 -6.58
C ALA A 458 -19.70 -6.13 -5.30
N PHE A 459 -18.82 -5.49 -4.53
CA PHE A 459 -19.17 -4.84 -3.26
C PHE A 459 -19.96 -5.76 -2.31
N GLY A 460 -19.54 -7.03 -2.23
CA GLY A 460 -20.19 -8.07 -1.42
C GLY A 460 -21.55 -8.57 -1.93
N GLN A 461 -21.95 -8.23 -3.17
CA GLN A 461 -23.21 -8.67 -3.77
C GLN A 461 -22.99 -9.47 -5.06
N ARG A 462 -23.61 -10.65 -5.15
CA ARG A 462 -23.64 -11.49 -6.35
C ARG A 462 -24.38 -10.79 -7.49
N LEU A 463 -23.67 -10.49 -8.56
CA LEU A 463 -24.22 -9.87 -9.78
C LEU A 463 -24.68 -10.93 -10.78
N TYR A 464 -23.92 -12.01 -10.87
CA TYR A 464 -24.16 -13.11 -11.78
C TYR A 464 -23.69 -14.42 -11.15
N GLY A 465 -24.50 -15.46 -11.29
CA GLY A 465 -24.18 -16.80 -10.84
C GLY A 465 -24.88 -17.83 -11.69
N LEU A 466 -24.17 -18.89 -12.03
CA LEU A 466 -24.69 -20.05 -12.73
C LEU A 466 -24.17 -21.30 -12.02
N GLU A 467 -25.08 -22.23 -11.74
CA GLU A 467 -24.77 -23.52 -11.16
C GLU A 467 -25.43 -24.61 -12.02
N ARG A 468 -24.68 -25.66 -12.36
CA ARG A 468 -25.18 -26.81 -13.13
C ARG A 468 -24.63 -28.13 -12.57
N GLN A 469 -25.45 -29.17 -12.68
CA GLN A 469 -25.10 -30.54 -12.31
C GLN A 469 -25.60 -31.47 -13.43
N GLU A 470 -24.76 -31.73 -14.43
CA GLU A 470 -25.11 -32.51 -15.63
C GLU A 470 -23.95 -33.43 -16.04
N THR A 471 -24.25 -34.49 -16.78
CA THR A 471 -23.24 -35.47 -17.24
C THR A 471 -22.26 -34.88 -18.26
N THR A 472 -22.71 -33.89 -19.03
CA THR A 472 -21.90 -33.13 -19.99
C THR A 472 -22.26 -31.67 -19.82
N ILE A 473 -21.26 -30.81 -19.68
CA ILE A 473 -21.45 -29.37 -19.53
C ILE A 473 -20.60 -28.69 -20.59
N VAL A 474 -21.26 -27.97 -21.50
CA VAL A 474 -20.60 -27.05 -22.43
C VAL A 474 -21.12 -25.67 -22.09
N ASN A 475 -20.22 -24.76 -21.74
CA ASN A 475 -20.56 -23.40 -21.39
C ASN A 475 -19.65 -22.42 -22.12
N SER A 476 -20.24 -21.57 -22.93
CA SER A 476 -19.55 -20.44 -23.57
C SER A 476 -20.37 -19.20 -23.29
N GLU A 477 -19.91 -18.42 -22.31
CA GLU A 477 -20.59 -17.22 -21.84
C GLU A 477 -19.57 -16.12 -21.57
N ASP A 478 -19.97 -14.88 -21.85
CA ASP A 478 -19.26 -13.68 -21.45
C ASP A 478 -20.24 -12.84 -20.63
N PHE A 479 -19.89 -12.62 -19.36
CA PHE A 479 -20.62 -11.74 -18.48
C PHE A 479 -19.74 -10.57 -18.06
N SER A 480 -20.26 -9.36 -18.20
CA SER A 480 -19.69 -8.16 -17.58
C SER A 480 -20.78 -7.22 -17.07
N ALA A 481 -20.51 -6.54 -15.96
CA ALA A 481 -21.40 -5.53 -15.40
C ALA A 481 -20.62 -4.34 -14.88
N ALA A 482 -21.18 -3.14 -15.08
CA ALA A 482 -20.67 -1.93 -14.48
C ALA A 482 -21.30 -1.70 -13.10
N LYS A 483 -20.48 -1.48 -12.07
CA LYS A 483 -20.92 -1.14 -10.71
C LYS A 483 -20.07 -0.03 -10.12
N SER A 484 -20.64 0.68 -9.15
CA SER A 484 -19.90 1.66 -8.36
C SER A 484 -20.37 1.65 -6.91
N PHE A 485 -19.47 2.07 -6.03
CA PHE A 485 -19.67 2.24 -4.61
C PHE A 485 -18.93 3.49 -4.15
N THR A 486 -19.44 4.15 -3.11
CA THR A 486 -18.79 5.34 -2.56
C THR A 486 -18.52 5.12 -1.08
N ILE A 487 -17.24 5.17 -0.71
CA ILE A 487 -16.78 5.22 0.67
C ILE A 487 -16.90 6.66 1.16
N GLY A 488 -17.78 6.89 2.13
CA GLY A 488 -18.02 8.22 2.73
C GLY A 488 -17.27 8.45 4.04
N ASN A 489 -17.36 9.68 4.55
CA ASN A 489 -16.87 10.10 5.88
C ASN A 489 -15.35 10.01 6.11
N LEU A 490 -14.56 9.88 5.05
CA LEU A 490 -13.10 9.96 5.13
C LEU A 490 -12.68 11.40 5.41
N GLY A 491 -11.49 11.59 5.97
CA GLY A 491 -10.97 12.93 6.20
C GLY A 491 -9.48 12.97 6.43
N PHE A 492 -8.93 14.17 6.28
CA PHE A 492 -7.52 14.44 6.51
C PHE A 492 -7.31 15.87 7.03
N GLY A 493 -6.26 16.08 7.82
CA GLY A 493 -5.91 17.39 8.35
C GLY A 493 -5.35 18.33 7.27
N PHE A 494 -5.95 19.50 7.10
CA PHE A 494 -5.49 20.57 6.21
C PHE A 494 -5.33 21.86 6.99
N GLY A 495 -4.08 22.19 7.35
CA GLY A 495 -3.82 23.27 8.30
C GLY A 495 -4.52 22.98 9.64
N PRO A 496 -5.36 23.90 10.17
CA PRO A 496 -6.05 23.72 11.45
C PRO A 496 -7.41 22.98 11.34
N VAL A 497 -7.89 22.65 10.14
CA VAL A 497 -9.18 21.96 9.93
C VAL A 497 -8.99 20.52 9.49
N ARG A 498 -10.07 19.74 9.56
CA ARG A 498 -10.25 18.49 8.80
C ARG A 498 -10.98 18.79 7.49
N VAL A 499 -10.48 18.26 6.38
CA VAL A 499 -11.20 18.24 5.10
C VAL A 499 -11.79 16.86 4.90
N GLY A 500 -13.11 16.80 4.78
CA GLY A 500 -13.82 15.56 4.47
C GLY A 500 -13.79 15.26 2.98
N PHE A 501 -13.65 13.99 2.63
CA PHE A 501 -13.75 13.53 1.25
C PHE A 501 -14.42 12.16 1.16
N LYS A 502 -14.75 11.79 -0.07
CA LYS A 502 -15.34 10.51 -0.44
C LYS A 502 -14.50 9.89 -1.53
N ILE A 503 -14.34 8.57 -1.48
CA ILE A 503 -13.72 7.80 -2.55
C ILE A 503 -14.85 7.06 -3.26
N GLY A 504 -15.14 7.44 -4.50
CA GLY A 504 -15.95 6.65 -5.41
C GLY A 504 -15.07 5.62 -6.10
N VAL A 505 -15.46 4.34 -6.05
CA VAL A 505 -14.82 3.27 -6.82
C VAL A 505 -15.89 2.65 -7.70
N GLY A 506 -15.62 2.51 -8.98
CA GLY A 506 -16.53 1.86 -9.91
C GLY A 506 -15.81 1.29 -11.11
N GLY A 507 -16.52 0.60 -11.99
CA GLY A 507 -15.88 -0.04 -13.13
C GLY A 507 -16.63 -1.25 -13.63
N THR A 508 -16.01 -1.96 -14.58
CA THR A 508 -16.53 -3.19 -15.17
C THR A 508 -15.92 -4.40 -14.50
N ILE A 509 -16.75 -5.33 -14.07
CA ILE A 509 -16.35 -6.60 -13.47
C ILE A 509 -16.99 -7.70 -14.30
N GLY A 510 -16.23 -8.73 -14.65
CA GLY A 510 -16.72 -9.79 -15.51
C GLY A 510 -15.95 -11.10 -15.41
N ILE A 511 -16.48 -12.08 -16.12
CA ILE A 511 -15.87 -13.39 -16.34
C ILE A 511 -16.23 -13.85 -17.75
N GLU A 512 -15.22 -14.25 -18.50
CA GLU A 512 -15.38 -14.91 -19.81
C GLU A 512 -15.08 -16.39 -19.63
N VAL A 513 -15.92 -17.27 -20.15
CA VAL A 513 -15.75 -18.72 -20.02
C VAL A 513 -15.97 -19.42 -21.35
N GLU A 514 -15.06 -20.34 -21.67
CA GLU A 514 -15.21 -21.37 -22.69
C GLU A 514 -14.82 -22.71 -22.04
N ASP A 515 -15.80 -23.33 -21.37
CA ASP A 515 -15.62 -24.54 -20.57
C ASP A 515 -16.35 -25.72 -21.20
N THR A 516 -15.68 -26.88 -21.22
CA THR A 516 -16.24 -28.17 -21.65
C THR A 516 -15.86 -29.25 -20.64
N LEU A 517 -16.87 -29.87 -20.04
CA LEU A 517 -16.74 -31.04 -19.18
C LEU A 517 -17.53 -32.17 -19.85
N GLU A 518 -16.85 -33.25 -20.23
CA GLU A 518 -17.51 -34.36 -20.91
C GLU A 518 -16.92 -35.71 -20.54
N ALA A 519 -17.79 -36.72 -20.51
CA ALA A 519 -17.38 -38.11 -20.56
C ALA A 519 -17.12 -38.49 -22.02
N LEU A 520 -15.92 -38.99 -22.30
CA LEU A 520 -15.53 -39.44 -23.64
C LEU A 520 -15.95 -40.90 -23.82
N THR A 521 -16.70 -41.17 -24.89
CA THR A 521 -17.15 -42.53 -25.25
C THR A 521 -16.30 -43.15 -26.35
N ASP A 522 -15.39 -42.39 -26.95
CA ASP A 522 -14.49 -42.83 -28.02
C ASP A 522 -13.10 -43.14 -27.45
N ASP A 523 -12.70 -44.41 -27.54
CA ASP A 523 -11.45 -44.92 -26.98
C ASP A 523 -10.23 -44.27 -27.64
N ALA A 524 -10.30 -43.97 -28.94
CA ALA A 524 -9.21 -43.30 -29.66
C ALA A 524 -8.97 -41.87 -29.15
N THR A 525 -10.04 -41.09 -28.91
CA THR A 525 -9.95 -39.75 -28.31
C THR A 525 -9.38 -39.81 -26.89
N CYS A 526 -9.73 -40.84 -26.12
CA CYS A 526 -9.19 -41.03 -24.77
C CYS A 526 -7.69 -41.40 -24.76
N GLN A 527 -7.28 -42.29 -25.67
CA GLN A 527 -5.89 -42.67 -25.89
C GLN A 527 -5.03 -41.46 -26.31
N GLU A 528 -5.56 -40.58 -27.17
CA GLU A 528 -4.90 -39.33 -27.54
C GLU A 528 -4.80 -38.36 -26.37
N LEU A 529 -5.90 -38.16 -25.62
CA LEU A 529 -5.93 -37.28 -24.45
C LEU A 529 -4.88 -37.70 -23.43
N LEU A 530 -4.81 -38.99 -23.09
CA LEU A 530 -3.92 -39.53 -22.06
C LEU A 530 -2.52 -39.87 -22.57
N ASN A 531 -2.28 -39.83 -23.89
CA ASN A 531 -1.04 -40.33 -24.50
C ASN A 531 -0.72 -41.77 -24.07
N SER A 532 -1.74 -42.64 -24.12
CA SER A 532 -1.68 -44.03 -23.70
C SER A 532 -2.30 -44.94 -24.76
N ALA A 533 -1.83 -46.19 -24.84
CA ALA A 533 -2.37 -47.20 -25.76
C ALA A 533 -3.36 -48.18 -25.07
N GLU A 534 -3.72 -47.92 -23.82
CA GLU A 534 -4.65 -48.75 -23.05
C GLU A 534 -6.12 -48.54 -23.47
N SER A 535 -6.99 -49.50 -23.15
CA SER A 535 -8.45 -49.38 -23.30
C SER A 535 -9.07 -48.85 -22.01
N PHE A 536 -10.08 -48.00 -22.15
CA PHE A 536 -10.70 -47.32 -21.01
C PHE A 536 -12.18 -47.68 -20.85
N ALA A 537 -12.55 -48.14 -19.65
CA ALA A 537 -13.93 -48.39 -19.26
C ALA A 537 -14.71 -47.08 -19.03
N ALA A 538 -14.02 -46.03 -18.58
CA ALA A 538 -14.55 -44.68 -18.45
C ALA A 538 -13.44 -43.66 -18.74
N CYS A 539 -13.80 -42.57 -19.40
CA CYS A 539 -12.86 -41.51 -19.72
C CYS A 539 -13.53 -40.15 -19.60
N GLY A 540 -12.81 -39.16 -19.09
CA GLY A 540 -13.31 -37.81 -18.88
C GLY A 540 -12.31 -36.76 -19.35
N ARG A 541 -12.83 -35.68 -19.92
CA ARG A 541 -12.08 -34.48 -20.27
C ARG A 541 -12.75 -33.24 -19.71
N LEU A 542 -11.94 -32.43 -19.03
CA LEU A 542 -12.25 -31.08 -18.59
C LEU A 542 -11.32 -30.12 -19.33
N THR A 543 -11.85 -29.30 -20.22
CA THR A 543 -11.14 -28.21 -20.90
C THR A 543 -11.77 -26.90 -20.47
N ARG A 544 -10.95 -25.94 -20.04
CA ARG A 544 -11.43 -24.66 -19.52
C ARG A 544 -10.56 -23.52 -20.01
N VAL A 545 -11.20 -22.53 -20.58
CA VAL A 545 -10.63 -21.19 -20.76
C VAL A 545 -11.50 -20.24 -19.95
N THR A 546 -11.10 -19.97 -18.72
CA THR A 546 -11.84 -19.07 -17.81
C THR A 546 -11.00 -17.82 -17.57
N THR A 547 -11.56 -16.66 -17.90
CA THR A 547 -10.89 -15.36 -17.81
C THR A 547 -11.71 -14.38 -16.98
N PRO A 548 -11.50 -14.35 -15.66
CA PRO A 548 -11.97 -13.26 -14.85
C PRO A 548 -11.32 -11.94 -15.29
N ASN A 549 -12.09 -10.85 -15.26
CA ASN A 549 -11.62 -9.54 -15.64
C ASN A 549 -12.20 -8.44 -14.75
N PHE A 550 -11.34 -7.49 -14.37
CA PHE A 550 -11.66 -6.34 -13.55
C PHE A 550 -11.11 -5.09 -14.23
N GLY A 551 -11.97 -4.13 -14.55
CA GLY A 551 -11.60 -2.81 -15.04
C GLY A 551 -12.14 -1.76 -14.09
N LEU A 552 -11.36 -1.43 -13.06
CA LEU A 552 -11.77 -0.50 -12.03
C LEU A 552 -11.30 0.92 -12.37
N THR A 553 -12.07 1.87 -11.88
CA THR A 553 -11.89 3.32 -11.97
C THR A 553 -12.30 3.89 -10.62
N GLY A 554 -11.93 5.13 -10.37
CA GLY A 554 -12.42 5.79 -9.17
C GLY A 554 -12.12 7.27 -9.21
N GLU A 555 -12.82 7.93 -8.33
CA GLU A 555 -12.88 9.37 -8.21
C GLU A 555 -12.74 9.71 -6.72
N ILE A 556 -11.99 10.76 -6.43
CA ILE A 556 -12.00 11.33 -5.09
C ILE A 556 -12.59 12.72 -5.19
N GLU A 557 -13.65 12.92 -4.41
CA GLU A 557 -14.31 14.20 -4.30
C GLU A 557 -14.35 14.60 -2.83
N GLY A 558 -13.98 15.85 -2.57
CA GLY A 558 -14.00 16.37 -1.20
C GLY A 558 -13.60 17.82 -1.16
N GLY A 559 -13.88 18.43 -0.01
CA GLY A 559 -13.58 19.83 0.20
C GLY A 559 -14.28 20.40 1.42
N ILE A 560 -13.88 21.62 1.74
CA ILE A 560 -14.48 22.43 2.78
C ILE A 560 -14.59 23.87 2.25
N ASP A 561 -15.73 24.50 2.48
CA ASP A 561 -15.95 25.91 2.16
C ASP A 561 -16.43 26.63 3.42
N LEU A 562 -15.48 26.94 4.29
CA LEU A 562 -15.68 27.81 5.44
C LEU A 562 -15.17 29.21 5.12
N LYS A 563 -15.63 30.18 5.91
CA LYS A 563 -15.22 31.58 5.76
C LYS A 563 -13.70 31.74 5.88
N LEU A 564 -13.08 31.01 6.81
CA LEU A 564 -11.64 31.08 7.09
C LEU A 564 -10.83 29.99 6.39
N VAL A 565 -11.46 28.93 5.86
CA VAL A 565 -10.75 27.84 5.16
C VAL A 565 -11.56 27.35 3.97
N LYS A 566 -10.93 27.40 2.79
CA LYS A 566 -11.47 26.88 1.55
C LYS A 566 -10.52 25.85 0.98
N ALA A 567 -10.93 24.60 0.86
CA ALA A 567 -10.08 23.55 0.31
C ALA A 567 -10.88 22.56 -0.52
N GLY A 568 -10.20 21.91 -1.46
CA GLY A 568 -10.75 20.86 -2.32
C GLY A 568 -9.69 19.77 -2.52
N VAL A 569 -10.15 18.56 -2.85
CA VAL A 569 -9.25 17.46 -3.17
C VAL A 569 -8.87 17.53 -4.64
N ALA A 570 -7.57 17.63 -4.92
CA ALA A 570 -6.99 17.45 -6.25
C ALA A 570 -6.40 16.04 -6.33
N ALA A 571 -6.92 15.22 -7.24
CA ALA A 571 -6.50 13.84 -7.39
C ALA A 571 -6.37 13.45 -8.86
N ASP A 572 -5.29 12.77 -9.21
CA ASP A 572 -5.20 11.97 -10.43
C ASP A 572 -5.11 10.51 -9.98
N LEU A 573 -6.13 9.72 -10.28
CA LEU A 573 -6.19 8.32 -9.91
C LEU A 573 -6.47 7.47 -11.13
N ARG A 574 -5.58 6.54 -11.38
CA ARG A 574 -5.77 5.44 -12.31
C ARG A 574 -5.84 4.19 -11.47
N PHE A 575 -6.83 3.35 -11.73
CA PHE A 575 -7.06 2.12 -10.98
C PHE A 575 -6.55 0.88 -11.71
N ALA A 576 -6.76 -0.27 -11.06
CA ALA A 576 -6.39 -1.57 -11.57
C ALA A 576 -7.25 -1.97 -12.78
N THR A 577 -6.58 -2.35 -13.87
CA THR A 577 -7.17 -3.25 -14.87
C THR A 577 -6.47 -4.59 -14.78
N THR A 578 -7.23 -5.64 -14.56
CA THR A 578 -6.70 -6.95 -14.23
C THR A 578 -7.44 -8.01 -15.03
N ARG A 579 -6.69 -8.88 -15.69
CA ARG A 579 -7.20 -10.00 -16.49
C ARG A 579 -6.29 -11.19 -16.28
N PHE A 580 -6.85 -12.33 -15.94
CA PHE A 580 -6.05 -13.51 -15.58
C PHE A 580 -6.64 -14.78 -16.19
N PRO A 581 -6.43 -14.99 -17.50
CA PRO A 581 -6.94 -16.17 -18.19
C PRO A 581 -6.25 -17.44 -17.67
N LEU A 582 -7.05 -18.41 -17.23
CA LEU A 582 -6.63 -19.79 -17.04
C LEU A 582 -7.06 -20.62 -18.25
N ASP A 583 -6.08 -21.23 -18.91
CA ASP A 583 -6.25 -22.30 -19.87
C ASP A 583 -5.84 -23.62 -19.22
N THR A 584 -6.77 -24.55 -19.04
CA THR A 584 -6.45 -25.87 -18.49
C THR A 584 -7.15 -26.98 -19.26
N THR A 585 -6.44 -28.10 -19.42
CA THR A 585 -6.99 -29.36 -19.89
C THR A 585 -6.60 -30.45 -18.91
N LEU A 586 -7.58 -31.06 -18.25
CA LEU A 586 -7.42 -32.16 -17.32
C LEU A 586 -8.18 -33.39 -17.83
N GLY A 587 -7.49 -34.52 -17.90
CA GLY A 587 -8.02 -35.78 -18.39
C GLY A 587 -7.79 -36.94 -17.42
N PHE A 588 -8.75 -37.85 -17.37
CA PHE A 588 -8.59 -39.13 -16.68
C PHE A 588 -9.19 -40.27 -17.51
N GLY A 589 -8.64 -41.47 -17.32
CA GLY A 589 -9.13 -42.71 -17.89
C GLY A 589 -9.04 -43.84 -16.88
N LEU A 590 -10.18 -44.46 -16.59
CA LEU A 590 -10.27 -45.68 -15.79
C LEU A 590 -10.15 -46.88 -16.72
N THR A 591 -9.10 -47.66 -16.55
CA THR A 591 -8.84 -48.86 -17.36
C THR A 591 -9.78 -49.99 -16.95
N ASP A 592 -9.86 -51.04 -17.76
CA ASP A 592 -10.62 -52.26 -17.44
C ASP A 592 -10.11 -52.99 -16.18
N GLU A 593 -8.89 -52.66 -15.73
CA GLU A 593 -8.25 -53.21 -14.52
C GLU A 593 -8.44 -52.31 -13.28
N GLU A 594 -9.35 -51.33 -13.35
CA GLU A 594 -9.61 -50.33 -12.31
C GLU A 594 -8.40 -49.43 -11.97
N ARG A 595 -7.45 -49.28 -12.91
CA ARG A 595 -6.33 -48.34 -12.77
C ARG A 595 -6.75 -46.98 -13.32
N LEU A 596 -6.48 -45.90 -12.58
CA LEU A 596 -6.80 -44.54 -13.02
C LEU A 596 -5.56 -43.87 -13.59
N LEU A 597 -5.54 -43.69 -14.90
CA LEU A 597 -4.54 -42.91 -15.60
C LEU A 597 -4.99 -41.47 -15.71
N VAL A 598 -4.09 -40.52 -15.44
CA VAL A 598 -4.40 -39.09 -15.48
C VAL A 598 -3.36 -38.33 -16.28
N ARG A 599 -3.79 -37.24 -16.93
CA ARG A 599 -2.91 -36.30 -17.63
C ARG A 599 -3.50 -34.91 -17.55
N GLY A 600 -2.66 -33.90 -17.35
CA GLY A 600 -3.11 -32.53 -17.27
C GLY A 600 -2.11 -31.52 -17.83
N SER A 601 -2.66 -30.38 -18.23
CA SER A 601 -1.92 -29.16 -18.48
C SER A 601 -2.68 -27.95 -17.92
N ALA A 602 -1.94 -26.98 -17.43
CA ALA A 602 -2.48 -25.70 -16.97
C ALA A 602 -1.50 -24.59 -17.33
N THR A 603 -2.03 -23.57 -18.01
CA THR A 603 -1.36 -22.31 -18.30
C THR A 603 -2.18 -21.20 -17.69
N TRP A 604 -1.54 -20.39 -16.85
CA TRP A 604 -2.18 -19.28 -16.19
C TRP A 604 -1.37 -18.02 -16.42
N ASP A 605 -1.94 -17.10 -17.19
CA ASP A 605 -1.34 -15.80 -17.47
C ASP A 605 -2.06 -14.73 -16.65
N MET A 606 -1.35 -13.67 -16.31
CA MET A 606 -1.89 -12.49 -15.64
C MET A 606 -1.42 -11.23 -16.37
N SER A 607 -2.38 -10.38 -16.72
CA SER A 607 -2.13 -8.98 -17.03
C SER A 607 -2.72 -8.13 -15.92
N PHE A 608 -1.86 -7.35 -15.28
CA PHE A 608 -2.21 -6.45 -14.20
C PHE A 608 -1.63 -5.07 -14.51
N ARG A 609 -2.51 -4.11 -14.82
CA ARG A 609 -2.17 -2.71 -14.96
C ARG A 609 -2.51 -2.00 -13.65
N PRO A 610 -1.53 -1.64 -12.82
CA PRO A 610 -1.79 -1.18 -11.46
C PRO A 610 -2.40 0.20 -11.37
N LEU A 611 -2.84 0.44 -10.14
CA LEU A 611 -3.15 1.74 -9.61
C LEU A 611 -1.91 2.66 -9.74
N SER A 612 -2.06 3.83 -10.35
CA SER A 612 -1.11 4.95 -10.22
C SER A 612 -1.87 6.19 -9.83
N GLY A 613 -1.39 6.95 -8.85
CA GLY A 613 -2.10 8.15 -8.48
C GLY A 613 -1.37 9.04 -7.50
N ASP A 614 -1.75 10.32 -7.54
CA ASP A 614 -1.32 11.39 -6.65
C ASP A 614 -2.58 12.04 -6.10
N VAL A 615 -2.74 12.01 -4.78
CA VAL A 615 -3.86 12.63 -4.10
C VAL A 615 -3.35 13.70 -3.18
N SER A 616 -3.89 14.90 -3.35
CA SER A 616 -3.49 16.08 -2.62
C SER A 616 -4.71 16.91 -2.24
N ILE A 617 -4.65 17.61 -1.11
CA ILE A 617 -5.62 18.64 -0.75
C ILE A 617 -5.03 19.99 -1.11
N VAL A 618 -5.75 20.75 -1.91
CA VAL A 618 -5.38 22.11 -2.31
C VAL A 618 -6.38 23.09 -1.74
N GLY A 619 -5.92 24.25 -1.31
CA GLY A 619 -6.84 25.22 -0.72
C GLY A 619 -6.16 26.44 -0.18
N LYS A 620 -6.97 27.36 0.32
CA LYS A 620 -6.56 28.55 1.02
C LYS A 620 -7.01 28.46 2.48
N VAL A 621 -6.05 28.52 3.38
CA VAL A 621 -6.31 28.74 4.80
C VAL A 621 -6.21 30.24 5.04
N GLY A 622 -7.00 30.77 5.98
CA GLY A 622 -7.16 32.20 6.22
C GLY A 622 -7.39 32.49 7.69
N PHE A 623 -6.43 32.12 8.55
CA PHE A 623 -6.47 32.40 9.98
C PHE A 623 -5.23 33.16 10.44
N ARG A 624 -5.35 34.41 10.91
CA ARG A 624 -4.21 35.23 11.38
C ARG A 624 -3.03 35.23 10.39
N ARG A 625 -1.94 34.50 10.65
CA ARG A 625 -0.74 34.38 9.77
C ARG A 625 -0.85 33.27 8.70
N PHE A 626 -1.92 32.49 8.69
CA PHE A 626 -2.16 31.37 7.77
C PHE A 626 -2.85 31.74 6.46
N ALA A 627 -3.05 33.03 6.16
CA ALA A 627 -3.64 33.49 4.89
C ALA A 627 -2.76 33.15 3.68
N LYS A 628 -2.76 31.88 3.28
CA LYS A 628 -1.96 31.33 2.18
C LYS A 628 -2.69 30.17 1.53
N SER A 629 -2.43 30.03 0.24
CA SER A 629 -2.78 28.85 -0.51
C SER A 629 -1.73 27.77 -0.23
N LEU A 630 -2.18 26.56 0.06
CA LEU A 630 -1.36 25.42 0.48
C LEU A 630 -1.77 24.20 -0.35
N LYS A 631 -0.82 23.29 -0.55
CA LYS A 631 -1.07 21.95 -1.09
C LYS A 631 -0.52 20.91 -0.14
N VAL A 632 -1.37 20.10 0.47
CA VAL A 632 -0.98 18.98 1.33
C VAL A 632 -1.03 17.71 0.48
N HIS A 633 0.10 17.06 0.29
CA HIS A 633 0.11 15.73 -0.31
C HIS A 633 -0.44 14.71 0.68
N LEU A 634 -1.33 13.82 0.23
CA LEU A 634 -1.91 12.78 1.09
C LEU A 634 -1.17 11.46 0.94
N PHE A 635 -1.00 11.04 -0.32
CA PHE A 635 -0.27 9.85 -0.71
C PHE A 635 -0.10 9.85 -2.22
N SER A 636 0.95 9.15 -2.64
CA SER A 636 1.17 8.76 -4.02
C SER A 636 1.57 7.31 -4.03
N PHE A 637 1.15 6.60 -5.06
CA PHE A 637 1.64 5.25 -5.34
C PHE A 637 1.78 5.11 -6.85
N SER A 638 2.69 4.25 -7.25
CA SER A 638 2.81 3.78 -8.61
C SER A 638 3.28 2.34 -8.57
N SER A 639 2.81 1.55 -9.52
CA SER A 639 3.37 0.23 -9.81
C SER A 639 3.44 0.10 -11.33
N PRO A 640 4.48 -0.56 -11.87
CA PRO A 640 4.60 -0.80 -13.29
C PRO A 640 3.50 -1.75 -13.78
N GLU A 641 3.13 -1.65 -15.06
CA GLU A 641 2.29 -2.65 -15.71
C GLU A 641 3.01 -4.01 -15.71
N ILE A 642 2.26 -5.07 -15.43
CA ILE A 642 2.79 -6.42 -15.33
C ILE A 642 1.99 -7.29 -16.27
N THR A 643 2.71 -7.98 -17.14
CA THR A 643 2.20 -9.17 -17.81
C THR A 643 3.15 -10.28 -17.43
N THR A 644 2.62 -11.34 -16.83
CA THR A 644 3.44 -12.47 -16.35
C THR A 644 2.69 -13.78 -16.53
N ARG A 645 3.42 -14.84 -16.83
CA ARG A 645 2.92 -16.21 -16.76
C ARG A 645 3.12 -16.75 -15.34
N LEU A 646 2.04 -16.98 -14.62
CA LEU A 646 2.04 -17.47 -13.23
C LEU A 646 2.12 -18.99 -13.14
N LEU A 647 1.68 -19.71 -14.18
CA LEU A 647 1.73 -21.17 -14.24
C LEU A 647 1.91 -21.63 -15.68
N SER A 648 2.77 -22.63 -15.88
CA SER A 648 2.93 -23.31 -17.16
C SER A 648 3.39 -24.74 -16.92
N LEU A 649 2.45 -25.62 -16.58
CA LEU A 649 2.74 -27.03 -16.32
C LEU A 649 2.00 -27.91 -17.32
N ALA A 650 2.68 -28.92 -17.82
CA ALA A 650 2.11 -29.94 -18.68
C ALA A 650 2.77 -31.28 -18.37
N MET A 651 1.98 -32.34 -18.34
CA MET A 651 2.48 -33.72 -18.22
C MET A 651 2.82 -34.28 -19.61
N ASP A 652 4.05 -34.76 -19.76
CA ASP A 652 4.54 -35.37 -21.01
C ASP A 652 3.86 -36.71 -21.33
N ALA A 653 3.51 -37.48 -20.30
CA ALA A 653 2.81 -38.75 -20.39
C ALA A 653 1.75 -38.87 -19.29
N SER A 654 0.81 -39.82 -19.43
CA SER A 654 -0.11 -40.15 -18.34
C SER A 654 0.61 -40.78 -17.15
N GLU A 655 0.15 -40.46 -15.95
CA GLU A 655 0.57 -41.12 -14.71
C GLU A 655 -0.56 -41.99 -14.14
N GLU A 656 -0.19 -43.10 -13.49
CA GLU A 656 -1.11 -43.94 -12.74
C GLU A 656 -1.19 -43.46 -11.29
N LEU A 657 -2.40 -43.15 -10.81
CA LEU A 657 -2.64 -42.80 -9.41
C LEU A 657 -2.80 -44.07 -8.55
N GLN A 658 -2.29 -44.03 -7.32
CA GLN A 658 -2.31 -45.17 -6.37
C GLN A 658 -3.20 -44.96 -5.16
#